data_AF-A0A1H2QM74-F1
#
_entry.id   AF-A0A1H2QM74-F1
#
_cell.length_a   1.000
_cell.length_b   1.000
_cell.length_c   1.000
_cell.angle_alpha   90.00
_cell.angle_beta   90.00
_cell.angle_gamma   90.00
#
_symmetry.space_group_name_H-M   'P 1'
#
loop_
_entity.id
_entity.type
_entity.pdbx_description
1 polymer ?
#
loop_
_entity_poly.entity_id
_entity_poly.type
_entity_poly.pdbx_seq_one_letter_code
_entity_poly.pdbx_strand_id
1 'polypeptide(L)'
;MSYINNIEHKLQKFIKKYYVNELIKGVILFVSIGLLYFILTLLIEYFLWLKPMARTVLFWFFILVEIALLVFYIVIPLFKIFGLKSGISSIEASKIIGNHFPEVNDKLLNMLQLHTSSQNSELLEASIEQKSKQLQPIPFIKAVDFSKNKKYLKYAVLPFIIWMLVYVTGNINIFNDSFSRVVNHTQVYEPPAPFSFVVLNPSLKFVEGEAFTIQVKTEGSIVPENAKIKFLNENYFLENNGLGNFKYTFPGLNESVFIQFEANNVVSKEYKVEVIPTPIITNIKMVLNYPSYTGKRSEIIQNTGNAVVPLGTFVSWQIETDKTEKVDLNTDNEVYTFNKTSINHFNYKKQVHKNLNYTISSSNKELSNHEQLNFNIDVISDEFPKITVHSNIDSISRGPVQFVGQLSDDYKVRKLQLVYYNKNTPSIKKNLNLKIEGSSFTNFDYTFPDQIEIVDGIDYEMYFEVFDNDFVNGSKSTKSKVFSYYKKTEEEVKEELLKEQSESISNISKALEKSKKDNSNLEKFKNQLQKKAEFNWNDTQKLEQFMKRQTQYKNMLQKQTEKLENNLNEQPDIEKLAEKKEDLKKRIEETKKLADQDKLLKELQKLSEKLNKEDLVEKLKEMTKKNKRNEQSLERILELTKRFYVEQKATQIQEKLTELSEKQNELAKSKDEENTSKKQEEINNEFEKIKEDFKELDKNNKDLIRPMKLPKPDDDLKSIDKDLENAMNELNKEENSNSSDGGDDKKSDAKKSQKSAAKKMKEMGSQMGESMEGMEGEEIDENIEDLRKIVENLIEFSFQQEDLLEKFLRGNNQHPEFAKNLKNQHVLKEYFEHIDDSLYALSLRLVKMGDKIQKEVSDVHYNMDGAISSFTENRFDQGSSKQQFVITSANNLANNLSVLLQSLMNASPSFGKGKSGKGQGFSLPDIIKKQGELSEKMKEGMKSGEKGKKGEKGKPKNGKGSEKGEGDINGEDGEMKSAELFEIYKQQAQLKEMLKELLGEQDGKNAKAGSGKAVKQMEELEKEMLEKGFSKEVIEKMQNISYELLKLEEAELKQGKDSKRKANQNNSDFEKRNIEKLKLQKQYFNSTEILNRQSLPLRSIYKKKVQEYFKAKQ
;
A
#
# COMPACT_ATOMS: atom_id res chain seq x y z
N MET A 1 48.81 100.07 -129.00
CA MET A 1 48.13 100.27 -127.69
C MET A 1 48.45 101.66 -127.22
N SER A 2 47.44 102.53 -127.08
CA SER A 2 47.63 103.90 -126.62
C SER A 2 48.29 103.92 -125.24
N TYR A 3 49.20 104.86 -125.03
CA TYR A 3 49.93 105.04 -123.76
C TYR A 3 48.98 105.18 -122.54
N ILE A 4 47.73 105.61 -122.76
CA ILE A 4 46.73 105.80 -121.70
C ILE A 4 46.26 104.49 -121.06
N ASN A 5 46.00 103.44 -121.85
CA ASN A 5 45.56 102.13 -121.33
C ASN A 5 46.63 101.52 -120.40
N ASN A 6 47.90 101.79 -120.67
CA ASN A 6 49.00 101.34 -119.82
C ASN A 6 49.01 102.09 -118.47
N ILE A 7 48.64 103.37 -118.47
CA ILE A 7 48.52 104.18 -117.25
C ILE A 7 47.30 103.76 -116.43
N GLU A 8 46.14 103.50 -117.06
CA GLU A 8 44.95 102.96 -116.39
C GLU A 8 45.23 101.60 -115.74
N HIS A 9 45.94 100.72 -116.45
CA HIS A 9 46.35 99.42 -115.90
C HIS A 9 47.35 99.57 -114.74
N LYS A 10 48.27 100.54 -114.80
CA LYS A 10 49.15 100.89 -113.67
C LYS A 10 48.38 101.46 -112.48
N LEU A 11 47.32 102.25 -112.71
CA LEU A 11 46.40 102.76 -111.69
C LEU A 11 45.63 101.62 -111.01
N GLN A 12 45.06 100.70 -111.78
CA GLN A 12 44.39 99.52 -111.22
C GLN A 12 45.33 98.66 -110.38
N LYS A 13 46.57 98.43 -110.85
CA LYS A 13 47.61 97.72 -110.07
C LYS A 13 47.97 98.44 -108.77
N PHE A 14 48.00 99.78 -108.77
CA PHE A 14 48.19 100.57 -107.56
C PHE A 14 47.01 100.41 -106.58
N ILE A 15 45.77 100.53 -107.05
CA ILE A 15 44.57 100.37 -106.21
C ILE A 15 44.52 98.98 -105.58
N LYS A 16 44.83 97.93 -106.36
CA LYS A 16 44.93 96.57 -105.83
C LYS A 16 46.01 96.44 -104.76
N LYS A 17 47.21 97.01 -104.99
CA LYS A 17 48.28 96.99 -103.99
C LYS A 17 47.96 97.80 -102.74
N TYR A 18 47.21 98.90 -102.88
CA TYR A 18 46.75 99.72 -101.74
C TYR A 18 45.85 98.92 -100.80
N TYR A 19 44.85 98.22 -101.33
CA TYR A 19 43.97 97.40 -100.50
C TYR A 19 44.62 96.12 -99.99
N VAL A 20 45.60 95.55 -100.71
CA VAL A 20 46.46 94.49 -100.15
C VAL A 20 47.23 94.99 -98.94
N ASN A 21 47.72 96.25 -98.96
CA ASN A 21 48.37 96.85 -97.80
C ASN A 21 47.40 97.07 -96.62
N GLU A 22 46.16 97.50 -96.90
CA GLU A 22 45.10 97.65 -95.90
C GLU A 22 44.71 96.29 -95.29
N LEU A 23 44.66 95.24 -96.10
CA LEU A 23 44.42 93.87 -95.65
C LEU A 23 45.54 93.33 -94.77
N ILE A 24 46.82 93.54 -95.13
CA ILE A 24 47.95 93.11 -94.28
C ILE A 24 47.87 93.80 -92.91
N LYS A 25 47.55 95.09 -92.87
CA LYS A 25 47.29 95.81 -91.61
C LYS A 25 46.10 95.20 -90.85
N GLY A 26 45.01 94.91 -91.56
CA GLY A 26 43.80 94.32 -90.99
C GLY A 26 44.05 92.95 -90.36
N VAL A 27 44.77 92.06 -91.03
CA VAL A 27 45.14 90.74 -90.52
C VAL A 27 45.99 90.85 -89.25
N ILE A 28 46.97 91.75 -89.21
CA ILE A 28 47.80 91.97 -88.01
C ILE A 28 46.93 92.42 -86.83
N LEU A 29 46.00 93.35 -87.06
CA LEU A 29 45.10 93.86 -86.01
C LEU A 29 44.07 92.82 -85.56
N PHE A 30 43.51 92.04 -86.48
CA PHE A 30 42.58 90.94 -86.18
C PHE A 30 43.23 89.91 -85.25
N VAL A 31 44.43 89.41 -85.60
CA VAL A 31 45.15 88.42 -84.79
C VAL A 31 45.53 89.02 -83.42
N SER A 32 46.01 90.27 -83.39
CA SER A 32 46.47 90.89 -82.14
C SER A 32 45.33 91.12 -81.16
N ILE A 33 44.22 91.72 -81.63
CA ILE A 33 43.07 92.07 -80.80
C ILE A 33 42.28 90.81 -80.44
N GLY A 34 42.10 89.89 -81.38
CA GLY A 34 41.39 88.63 -81.14
C GLY A 34 42.09 87.75 -80.10
N LEU A 35 43.42 87.54 -80.22
CA LEU A 35 44.18 86.79 -79.21
C LEU A 35 44.13 87.43 -77.83
N LEU A 36 44.22 88.77 -77.74
CA LEU A 36 44.15 89.47 -76.47
C LEU A 36 42.77 89.26 -75.81
N TYR A 37 41.71 89.35 -76.60
CA TYR A 37 40.34 89.16 -76.13
C TYR A 37 40.05 87.71 -75.73
N PHE A 38 40.60 86.74 -76.47
CA PHE A 38 40.56 85.32 -76.09
C PHE A 38 41.21 85.07 -74.73
N ILE A 39 42.40 85.62 -74.48
CA ILE A 39 43.09 85.49 -73.19
C ILE A 39 42.25 86.09 -72.06
N LEU A 40 41.66 87.27 -72.27
CA LEU A 40 40.78 87.90 -71.30
C LEU A 40 39.59 87.02 -70.93
N THR A 41 38.97 86.39 -71.94
CA THR A 41 37.81 85.50 -71.77
C THR A 41 38.16 84.29 -70.90
N LEU A 42 39.33 83.69 -71.08
CA LEU A 42 39.81 82.57 -70.26
C LEU A 42 40.11 82.97 -68.80
N LEU A 43 40.67 84.16 -68.60
CA LEU A 43 40.96 84.65 -67.24
C LEU A 43 39.69 84.93 -66.44
N ILE A 44 38.65 85.46 -67.08
CA ILE A 44 37.35 85.70 -66.44
C ILE A 44 36.76 84.37 -65.92
N GLU A 45 36.80 83.30 -66.72
CA GLU A 45 36.31 81.99 -66.27
C GLU A 45 37.15 81.42 -65.12
N TYR A 46 38.48 81.53 -65.21
CA TYR A 46 39.38 81.00 -64.18
C TYR A 46 39.10 81.55 -62.78
N PHE A 47 38.92 82.88 -62.67
CA PHE A 47 38.71 83.53 -61.38
C PHE A 47 37.29 83.44 -60.84
N LEU A 48 36.28 83.39 -61.71
CA LEU A 48 34.87 83.52 -61.29
C LEU A 48 34.10 82.20 -61.22
N TRP A 49 34.65 81.07 -61.69
CA TRP A 49 33.99 79.75 -61.67
C TRP A 49 32.51 79.86 -62.08
N LEU A 50 32.27 80.43 -63.26
CA LEU A 50 30.94 80.90 -63.64
C LEU A 50 29.94 79.74 -63.71
N LYS A 51 28.68 80.00 -63.34
CA LYS A 51 27.60 79.01 -63.54
C LYS A 51 27.37 78.74 -65.04
N PRO A 52 26.81 77.58 -65.44
CA PRO A 52 26.59 77.22 -66.84
C PRO A 52 25.94 78.32 -67.71
N MET A 53 24.96 79.05 -67.16
CA MET A 53 24.32 80.16 -67.88
C MET A 53 25.30 81.31 -68.21
N ALA A 54 26.06 81.78 -67.22
CA ALA A 54 27.02 82.87 -67.42
C ALA A 54 28.15 82.47 -68.39
N ARG A 55 28.60 81.20 -68.38
CA ARG A 55 29.53 80.68 -69.39
C ARG A 55 28.96 80.69 -70.80
N THR A 56 27.69 80.31 -70.93
CA THR A 56 26.99 80.30 -72.23
C THR A 56 26.93 81.70 -72.85
N VAL A 57 26.63 82.72 -72.04
CA VAL A 57 26.62 84.13 -72.48
C VAL A 57 28.03 84.56 -72.91
N LEU A 58 29.03 84.26 -72.09
CA LEU A 58 30.43 84.62 -72.34
C LEU A 58 30.95 84.01 -73.66
N PHE A 59 30.62 82.74 -73.94
CA PHE A 59 31.00 82.04 -75.17
C PHE A 59 30.37 82.66 -76.43
N TRP A 60 29.05 82.90 -76.44
CA TRP A 60 28.38 83.50 -77.60
C TRP A 60 28.79 84.95 -77.85
N PHE A 61 29.04 85.70 -76.77
CA PHE A 61 29.57 87.05 -76.87
C PHE A 61 30.99 87.06 -77.46
N PHE A 62 31.83 86.07 -77.10
CA PHE A 62 33.15 85.90 -77.70
C PHE A 62 33.07 85.68 -79.23
N ILE A 63 32.19 84.76 -79.67
CA ILE A 63 31.97 84.49 -81.10
C ILE A 63 31.51 85.75 -81.85
N LEU A 64 30.57 86.51 -81.28
CA LEU A 64 30.03 87.71 -81.90
C LEU A 64 31.11 88.78 -82.13
N VAL A 65 31.98 89.01 -81.15
CA VAL A 65 33.08 89.98 -81.26
C VAL A 65 34.12 89.55 -82.30
N GLU A 66 34.50 88.27 -82.33
CA GLU A 66 35.43 87.73 -83.33
C GLU A 66 34.90 87.85 -84.76
N ILE A 67 33.61 87.55 -84.97
CA ILE A 67 32.96 87.72 -86.28
C ILE A 67 33.00 89.20 -86.69
N ALA A 68 32.71 90.13 -85.77
CA ALA A 68 32.77 91.56 -86.07
C ALA A 68 34.18 92.00 -86.48
N LEU A 69 35.22 91.58 -85.74
CA LEU A 69 36.62 91.88 -86.08
C LEU A 69 37.01 91.32 -87.45
N LEU A 70 36.59 90.08 -87.76
CA LEU A 70 36.86 89.43 -89.04
C LEU A 70 36.20 90.19 -90.21
N VAL A 71 34.95 90.61 -90.06
CA VAL A 71 34.23 91.36 -91.10
C VAL A 71 34.89 92.71 -91.36
N PHE A 72 35.19 93.48 -90.32
CA PHE A 72 35.75 94.83 -90.47
C PHE A 72 37.19 94.82 -90.98
N TYR A 73 38.06 93.95 -90.46
CA TYR A 73 39.49 93.99 -90.75
C TYR A 73 39.94 93.11 -91.92
N ILE A 74 39.20 92.05 -92.26
CA ILE A 74 39.60 91.10 -93.30
C ILE A 74 38.62 91.14 -94.49
N VAL A 75 37.32 90.94 -94.24
CA VAL A 75 36.32 90.79 -95.31
C VAL A 75 36.13 92.07 -96.12
N ILE A 76 36.00 93.23 -95.47
CA ILE A 76 35.82 94.52 -96.17
C ILE A 76 37.00 94.84 -97.12
N PRO A 77 38.28 94.77 -96.69
CA PRO A 77 39.41 94.94 -97.62
C PRO A 77 39.46 93.90 -98.75
N LEU A 78 39.11 92.64 -98.48
CA LEU A 78 39.02 91.59 -99.50
C LEU A 78 38.00 91.93 -100.60
N PHE A 79 36.81 92.38 -100.21
CA PHE A 79 35.78 92.79 -101.18
C PHE A 79 36.21 93.98 -102.04
N LYS A 80 37.01 94.91 -101.49
CA LYS A 80 37.59 96.03 -102.26
C LYS A 80 38.68 95.57 -103.25
N ILE A 81 39.44 94.51 -102.94
CA ILE A 81 40.46 93.93 -103.85
C ILE A 81 39.82 93.23 -105.05
N PHE A 82 38.72 92.50 -104.82
CA PHE A 82 38.01 91.74 -105.86
C PHE A 82 36.99 92.57 -106.65
N GLY A 83 36.80 93.85 -106.32
CA GLY A 83 35.89 94.74 -107.04
C GLY A 83 34.40 94.56 -106.70
N LEU A 84 34.09 93.81 -105.64
CA LEU A 84 32.72 93.58 -105.15
C LEU A 84 32.14 94.79 -104.38
N LYS A 85 33.00 95.74 -103.98
CA LYS A 85 32.65 97.00 -103.32
C LYS A 85 33.48 98.13 -103.92
N SER A 86 32.87 99.30 -104.19
CA SER A 86 33.55 100.45 -104.79
C SER A 86 34.76 100.90 -103.96
N GLY A 87 35.95 100.85 -104.56
CA GLY A 87 37.20 101.33 -103.99
C GLY A 87 37.46 102.82 -104.28
N ILE A 88 38.67 103.30 -103.96
CA ILE A 88 39.12 104.67 -104.29
C ILE A 88 39.04 104.91 -105.81
N SER A 89 38.57 106.11 -106.19
CA SER A 89 38.45 106.48 -107.61
C SER A 89 39.82 106.71 -108.26
N SER A 90 39.91 106.66 -109.60
CA SER A 90 41.16 106.93 -110.33
C SER A 90 41.75 108.32 -110.02
N ILE A 91 40.90 109.31 -109.70
CA ILE A 91 41.29 110.67 -109.30
C ILE A 91 41.85 110.68 -107.87
N GLU A 92 41.28 109.90 -106.95
CA GLU A 92 41.85 109.78 -105.60
C GLU A 92 43.16 109.01 -105.61
N ALA A 93 43.23 107.94 -106.41
CA ALA A 93 44.46 107.18 -106.61
C ALA A 93 45.57 108.08 -107.19
N SER A 94 45.25 108.98 -108.13
CA SER A 94 46.24 109.92 -108.66
C SER A 94 46.73 110.93 -107.64
N LYS A 95 45.88 111.45 -106.76
CA LYS A 95 46.31 112.30 -105.63
C LYS A 95 47.25 111.55 -104.67
N ILE A 96 46.95 110.30 -104.36
CA ILE A 96 47.80 109.49 -103.46
C ILE A 96 49.15 109.18 -104.12
N ILE A 97 49.16 108.86 -105.42
CA ILE A 97 50.38 108.64 -106.19
C ILE A 97 51.19 109.95 -106.31
N GLY A 98 50.52 111.08 -106.56
CA GLY A 98 51.11 112.41 -106.71
C GLY A 98 51.77 112.95 -105.45
N ASN A 99 51.21 112.66 -104.27
CA ASN A 99 51.86 112.97 -102.99
C ASN A 99 53.18 112.22 -102.78
N HIS A 100 53.35 111.06 -103.42
CA HIS A 100 54.58 110.28 -103.32
C HIS A 100 55.59 110.62 -104.43
N PHE A 101 55.09 110.95 -105.63
CA PHE A 101 55.89 111.38 -106.76
C PHE A 101 55.50 112.82 -107.14
N PRO A 102 56.14 113.86 -106.55
CA PRO A 102 55.79 115.26 -106.82
C PRO A 102 55.86 115.60 -108.32
N GLU A 103 56.81 114.98 -109.04
CA GLU A 103 56.99 115.13 -110.49
C GLU A 103 55.76 114.69 -111.31
N VAL A 104 54.89 113.87 -110.72
CA VAL A 104 53.71 113.26 -111.36
C VAL A 104 52.41 113.94 -110.96
N ASN A 105 52.37 114.65 -109.82
CA ASN A 105 51.13 115.07 -109.16
C ASN A 105 50.16 115.80 -110.10
N ASP A 106 50.55 116.99 -110.57
CA ASP A 106 49.71 117.78 -111.47
C ASP A 106 49.59 117.13 -112.85
N LYS A 107 50.61 116.37 -113.29
CA LYS A 107 50.60 115.76 -114.63
C LYS A 107 49.58 114.63 -114.75
N LEU A 108 49.52 113.73 -113.76
CA LEU A 108 48.60 112.60 -113.74
C LEU A 108 47.17 113.04 -113.42
N LEU A 109 47.01 114.02 -112.51
CA LEU A 109 45.70 114.59 -112.21
C LEU A 109 45.12 115.31 -113.44
N ASN A 110 45.90 116.22 -114.05
CA ASN A 110 45.46 116.94 -115.25
C ASN A 110 45.20 115.99 -116.40
N MET A 111 46.02 114.94 -116.59
CA MET A 111 45.77 113.94 -117.63
C MET A 111 44.44 113.21 -117.42
N LEU A 112 44.14 112.75 -116.18
CA LEU A 112 42.89 112.06 -115.89
C LEU A 112 41.67 112.98 -116.02
N GLN A 113 41.79 114.26 -115.63
CA GLN A 113 40.72 115.26 -115.82
C GLN A 113 40.49 115.62 -117.29
N LEU A 114 41.56 115.68 -118.10
CA LEU A 114 41.46 115.90 -119.55
C LEU A 114 40.87 114.68 -120.26
N HIS A 115 41.26 113.45 -119.88
CA HIS A 115 40.70 112.22 -120.44
C HIS A 115 39.21 112.04 -120.13
N THR A 116 38.71 112.63 -119.05
CA THR A 116 37.27 112.58 -118.70
C THR A 116 36.45 113.71 -119.33
N SER A 117 37.06 114.67 -120.04
CA SER A 117 36.35 115.77 -120.72
C SER A 117 35.86 115.38 -122.12
N SER A 118 34.56 115.56 -122.39
CA SER A 118 33.83 114.94 -123.50
C SER A 118 33.91 115.66 -124.88
N GLN A 119 34.96 116.42 -125.17
CA GLN A 119 35.16 117.08 -126.48
C GLN A 119 36.47 116.63 -127.14
N ASN A 120 36.33 115.84 -128.22
CA ASN A 120 37.44 115.24 -128.98
C ASN A 120 38.01 116.23 -130.00
N SER A 121 39.15 116.83 -129.67
CA SER A 121 40.00 117.59 -130.59
C SER A 121 41.33 116.85 -130.75
N GLU A 122 41.85 116.73 -131.97
CA GLU A 122 43.15 116.08 -132.24
C GLU A 122 44.29 116.68 -131.38
N LEU A 123 44.21 117.97 -131.05
CA LEU A 123 45.17 118.63 -130.15
C LEU A 123 45.09 118.12 -128.70
N LEU A 124 43.89 117.75 -128.25
CA LEU A 124 43.65 117.19 -126.91
C LEU A 124 44.18 115.75 -126.84
N GLU A 125 43.96 114.96 -127.88
CA GLU A 125 44.48 113.59 -127.98
C GLU A 125 46.02 113.58 -128.03
N ALA A 126 46.63 114.46 -128.83
CA ALA A 126 48.08 114.66 -128.87
C ALA A 126 48.64 115.14 -127.51
N SER A 127 47.92 116.02 -126.80
CA SER A 127 48.32 116.49 -125.46
C SER A 127 48.24 115.40 -124.40
N ILE A 128 47.20 114.55 -124.46
CA ILE A 128 47.05 113.37 -123.60
C ILE A 128 48.17 112.37 -123.89
N GLU A 129 48.50 112.13 -125.16
CA GLU A 129 49.56 111.20 -125.56
C GLU A 129 50.94 111.70 -125.12
N GLN A 130 51.24 112.99 -125.33
CA GLN A 130 52.49 113.61 -124.88
C GLN A 130 52.65 113.51 -123.36
N LYS A 131 51.60 113.84 -122.59
CA LYS A 131 51.61 113.73 -121.11
C LYS A 131 51.69 112.28 -120.65
N SER A 132 50.98 111.36 -121.31
CA SER A 132 51.01 109.93 -120.99
C SER A 132 52.40 109.32 -121.23
N LYS A 133 53.09 109.74 -122.30
CA LYS A 133 54.46 109.28 -122.60
C LYS A 133 55.46 109.71 -121.52
N GLN A 134 55.31 110.92 -120.97
CA GLN A 134 56.15 111.39 -119.84
C GLN A 134 55.90 110.60 -118.55
N LEU A 135 54.70 110.09 -118.34
CA LEU A 135 54.33 109.35 -117.13
C LEU A 135 54.66 107.85 -117.21
N GLN A 136 54.98 107.35 -118.40
CA GLN A 136 55.21 105.94 -118.67
C GLN A 136 56.39 105.32 -117.88
N PRO A 137 57.54 105.97 -117.63
CA PRO A 137 58.65 105.35 -116.90
C PRO A 137 58.34 105.13 -115.41
N ILE A 138 57.37 105.85 -114.85
CA ILE A 138 57.20 105.93 -113.39
C ILE A 138 56.34 104.76 -112.88
N PRO A 139 56.81 103.98 -111.88
CA PRO A 139 56.07 102.85 -111.35
C PRO A 139 55.16 103.26 -110.18
N PHE A 140 53.87 103.51 -110.46
CA PHE A 140 52.87 103.91 -109.44
C PHE A 140 52.79 102.97 -108.23
N ILE A 141 53.06 101.69 -108.45
CA ILE A 141 53.03 100.62 -107.44
C ILE A 141 54.02 100.89 -106.28
N LYS A 142 55.09 101.66 -106.48
CA LYS A 142 56.05 102.02 -105.42
C LYS A 142 55.49 103.01 -104.39
N ALA A 143 54.41 103.74 -104.70
CA ALA A 143 53.77 104.65 -103.75
C ALA A 143 53.09 103.91 -102.56
N VAL A 144 52.85 102.60 -102.67
CA VAL A 144 52.40 101.76 -101.56
C VAL A 144 53.57 100.93 -101.04
N ASP A 145 53.97 101.20 -99.80
CA ASP A 145 55.01 100.46 -99.10
C ASP A 145 54.41 99.60 -97.98
N PHE A 146 54.55 98.28 -98.12
CA PHE A 146 54.10 97.30 -97.12
C PHE A 146 54.91 97.36 -95.83
N SER A 147 56.15 97.90 -95.88
CA SER A 147 57.02 98.01 -94.71
C SER A 147 56.42 98.88 -93.60
N LYS A 148 55.55 99.84 -93.96
CA LYS A 148 54.82 100.70 -93.01
C LYS A 148 53.90 99.92 -92.07
N ASN A 149 53.53 98.67 -92.40
CA ASN A 149 52.70 97.84 -91.55
C ASN A 149 53.47 97.22 -90.36
N LYS A 150 54.82 97.22 -90.39
CA LYS A 150 55.64 96.74 -89.26
C LYS A 150 55.33 97.48 -87.96
N LYS A 151 54.89 98.74 -88.02
CA LYS A 151 54.50 99.51 -86.82
C LYS A 151 53.31 98.92 -86.07
N TYR A 152 52.48 98.10 -86.72
CA TYR A 152 51.33 97.44 -86.08
C TYR A 152 51.71 96.08 -85.47
N LEU A 153 52.86 95.49 -85.86
CA LEU A 153 53.34 94.25 -85.27
C LEU A 153 53.60 94.37 -83.76
N LYS A 154 53.91 95.58 -83.27
CA LYS A 154 54.09 95.85 -81.82
C LYS A 154 52.83 95.52 -80.99
N TYR A 155 51.64 95.60 -81.58
CA TYR A 155 50.40 95.24 -80.90
C TYR A 155 50.24 93.72 -80.76
N ALA A 156 50.85 92.93 -81.65
CA ALA A 156 50.84 91.47 -81.58
C ALA A 156 51.77 90.92 -80.48
N VAL A 157 52.72 91.73 -79.99
CA VAL A 157 53.69 91.33 -78.96
C VAL A 157 53.02 91.12 -77.60
N LEU A 158 52.04 91.97 -77.24
CA LEU A 158 51.38 91.92 -75.94
C LEU A 158 50.68 90.57 -75.63
N PRO A 159 49.77 90.04 -76.48
CA PRO A 159 49.16 88.74 -76.21
C PRO A 159 50.20 87.60 -76.18
N PHE A 160 51.27 87.68 -76.98
CA PHE A 160 52.36 86.70 -76.96
C PHE A 160 53.17 86.72 -75.66
N ILE A 161 53.45 87.91 -75.10
CA ILE A 161 54.12 88.04 -73.80
C ILE A 161 53.28 87.41 -72.69
N ILE A 162 51.97 87.70 -72.66
CA ILE A 162 51.08 87.13 -71.63
C ILE A 162 51.06 85.60 -71.73
N TRP A 163 50.98 85.07 -72.96
CA TRP A 163 51.00 83.62 -73.19
C TRP A 163 52.32 82.97 -72.76
N MET A 164 53.46 83.61 -73.07
CA MET A 164 54.79 83.15 -72.68
C MET A 164 54.99 83.19 -71.16
N LEU A 165 54.47 84.20 -70.47
CA LEU A 165 54.56 84.33 -69.01
C LEU A 165 53.80 83.20 -68.30
N VAL A 166 52.61 82.85 -68.80
CA VAL A 166 51.84 81.72 -68.27
C VAL A 166 52.51 80.37 -68.58
N TYR A 167 53.14 80.24 -69.75
CA TYR A 167 53.89 79.04 -70.10
C TYR A 167 55.12 78.83 -69.19
N VAL A 168 55.92 79.88 -68.96
CA VAL A 168 57.14 79.79 -68.12
C VAL A 168 56.83 79.59 -66.64
N THR A 169 55.71 80.12 -66.14
CA THR A 169 55.29 79.92 -64.74
C THR A 169 54.71 78.54 -64.44
N GLY A 170 54.64 77.64 -65.43
CA GLY A 170 54.08 76.30 -65.27
C GLY A 170 52.56 76.27 -65.09
N ASN A 171 51.90 77.43 -65.21
CA ASN A 171 50.46 77.59 -65.00
C ASN A 171 49.64 77.36 -66.27
N ILE A 172 50.12 76.51 -67.19
CA ILE A 172 49.44 76.24 -68.46
C ILE A 172 48.02 75.67 -68.25
N ASN A 173 47.79 75.00 -67.12
CA ASN A 173 46.49 74.47 -66.71
C ASN A 173 45.44 75.58 -66.51
N ILE A 174 45.84 76.82 -66.15
CA ILE A 174 44.91 77.95 -66.04
C ILE A 174 44.18 78.20 -67.36
N PHE A 175 44.88 78.09 -68.48
CA PHE A 175 44.27 78.24 -69.80
C PHE A 175 43.63 76.94 -70.30
N ASN A 176 44.22 75.77 -70.06
CA ASN A 176 43.63 74.50 -70.52
C ASN A 176 42.31 74.16 -69.79
N ASP A 177 42.26 74.30 -68.46
CA ASP A 177 41.07 74.00 -67.66
C ASP A 177 39.98 75.06 -67.87
N SER A 178 40.37 76.32 -68.07
CA SER A 178 39.39 77.38 -68.37
C SER A 178 38.88 77.27 -69.81
N PHE A 179 39.72 76.86 -70.76
CA PHE A 179 39.30 76.60 -72.13
C PHE A 179 38.33 75.42 -72.22
N SER A 180 38.64 74.30 -71.55
CA SER A 180 37.74 73.15 -71.51
C SER A 180 36.39 73.49 -70.88
N ARG A 181 36.38 74.30 -69.82
CA ARG A 181 35.15 74.78 -69.16
C ARG A 181 34.33 75.78 -69.98
N VAL A 182 34.98 76.70 -70.70
CA VAL A 182 34.28 77.67 -71.58
C VAL A 182 33.69 76.97 -72.81
N VAL A 183 34.40 76.00 -73.39
CA VAL A 183 33.90 75.21 -74.53
C VAL A 183 32.75 74.30 -74.06
N ASN A 184 32.91 73.59 -72.95
CA ASN A 184 31.89 72.74 -72.33
C ASN A 184 30.96 73.54 -71.40
N HIS A 185 30.41 74.64 -71.90
CA HIS A 185 29.58 75.59 -71.13
C HIS A 185 28.31 74.97 -70.49
N THR A 186 27.90 73.77 -70.91
CA THR A 186 26.72 73.06 -70.38
C THR A 186 27.03 72.05 -69.27
N GLN A 187 28.31 71.72 -69.00
CA GLN A 187 28.69 70.76 -67.94
C GLN A 187 28.85 71.43 -66.57
N VAL A 188 28.33 70.77 -65.53
CA VAL A 188 28.47 71.18 -64.12
C VAL A 188 29.80 70.68 -63.59
N TYR A 189 30.69 71.61 -63.23
CA TYR A 189 31.99 71.31 -62.60
C TYR A 189 31.94 71.77 -61.14
N GLU A 190 32.17 70.85 -60.20
CA GLU A 190 32.26 71.12 -58.75
C GLU A 190 33.74 71.15 -58.29
N PRO A 191 34.10 71.98 -57.29
CA PRO A 191 35.47 72.03 -56.77
C PRO A 191 35.86 70.72 -56.07
N PRO A 192 37.14 70.28 -56.11
CA PRO A 192 37.58 69.04 -55.47
C PRO A 192 37.39 69.07 -53.94
N ALA A 193 36.69 68.07 -53.39
CA ALA A 193 36.39 67.96 -51.96
C ALA A 193 37.63 67.58 -51.13
N PRO A 194 37.78 68.10 -49.89
CA PRO A 194 39.00 67.92 -49.09
C PRO A 194 39.19 66.52 -48.47
N PHE A 195 38.11 65.72 -48.32
CA PHE A 195 38.13 64.33 -47.84
C PHE A 195 36.84 63.58 -48.22
N SER A 196 36.84 62.25 -48.07
CA SER A 196 35.68 61.37 -48.30
C SER A 196 35.42 60.46 -47.10
N PHE A 197 34.16 60.06 -46.88
CA PHE A 197 33.77 59.12 -45.82
C PHE A 197 33.81 57.67 -46.34
N VAL A 198 34.45 56.78 -45.59
CA VAL A 198 34.56 55.34 -45.85
C VAL A 198 33.98 54.58 -44.67
N VAL A 199 32.89 53.85 -44.90
CA VAL A 199 32.30 52.96 -43.87
C VAL A 199 33.17 51.71 -43.74
N LEU A 200 33.61 51.39 -42.53
CA LEU A 200 34.51 50.27 -42.23
C LEU A 200 33.76 48.96 -41.96
N ASN A 201 32.44 49.01 -41.72
CA ASN A 201 31.63 47.82 -41.47
C ASN A 201 31.54 46.94 -42.74
N PRO A 202 31.84 45.63 -42.65
CA PRO A 202 31.79 44.71 -43.79
C PRO A 202 30.35 44.44 -44.29
N SER A 203 29.34 44.54 -43.41
CA SER A 203 27.92 44.49 -43.77
C SER A 203 27.13 45.55 -42.98
N LEU A 204 26.02 46.00 -43.57
CA LEU A 204 25.06 46.91 -42.94
C LEU A 204 23.73 46.20 -42.62
N LYS A 205 23.80 44.89 -42.37
CA LYS A 205 22.67 44.10 -41.90
C LYS A 205 22.87 43.79 -40.42
N PHE A 206 21.85 44.01 -39.60
CA PHE A 206 21.95 43.74 -38.17
C PHE A 206 20.59 43.29 -37.61
N VAL A 207 20.61 42.67 -36.44
CA VAL A 207 19.45 42.02 -35.83
C VAL A 207 18.55 43.05 -35.13
N GLU A 208 17.23 42.92 -35.30
CA GLU A 208 16.22 43.78 -34.67
C GLU A 208 16.45 43.91 -33.16
N GLY A 209 16.49 45.14 -32.65
CA GLY A 209 16.64 45.43 -31.21
C GLY A 209 18.07 45.31 -30.64
N GLU A 210 19.05 44.78 -31.37
CA GLU A 210 20.45 44.74 -30.93
C GLU A 210 21.17 46.07 -31.17
N ALA A 211 22.15 46.39 -30.30
CA ALA A 211 22.95 47.59 -30.44
C ALA A 211 23.93 47.47 -31.62
N PHE A 212 23.79 48.34 -32.63
CA PHE A 212 24.63 48.33 -33.82
C PHE A 212 25.60 49.51 -33.81
N THR A 213 26.91 49.25 -33.87
CA THR A 213 27.93 50.30 -33.95
C THR A 213 28.42 50.46 -35.38
N ILE A 214 28.15 51.63 -35.97
CA ILE A 214 28.72 52.00 -37.26
C ILE A 214 30.08 52.67 -37.07
N GLN A 215 31.06 52.27 -37.87
CA GLN A 215 32.41 52.80 -37.89
C GLN A 215 32.69 53.42 -39.24
N VAL A 216 33.17 54.65 -39.23
CA VAL A 216 33.43 55.44 -40.45
C VAL A 216 34.78 56.11 -40.33
N LYS A 217 35.57 56.06 -41.41
CA LYS A 217 36.86 56.71 -41.52
C LYS A 217 36.81 57.81 -42.58
N THR A 218 37.45 58.94 -42.32
CA THR A 218 37.64 59.99 -43.33
C THR A 218 39.00 59.84 -44.01
N GLU A 219 39.03 59.80 -45.35
CA GLU A 219 40.26 59.76 -46.15
C GLU A 219 40.37 61.02 -47.01
N GLY A 220 41.44 61.81 -46.83
CA GLY A 220 41.67 63.06 -47.54
C GLY A 220 42.82 63.89 -46.98
N SER A 221 43.03 65.10 -47.50
CA SER A 221 44.10 66.02 -47.08
C SER A 221 43.77 66.75 -45.76
N ILE A 222 42.52 66.68 -45.30
CA ILE A 222 42.03 67.30 -44.06
C ILE A 222 41.20 66.28 -43.28
N VAL A 223 41.46 66.14 -41.98
CA VAL A 223 40.66 65.31 -41.07
C VAL A 223 39.72 66.24 -40.27
N PRO A 224 38.39 66.06 -40.34
CA PRO A 224 37.46 66.87 -39.57
C PRO A 224 37.55 66.56 -38.07
N GLU A 225 37.35 67.57 -37.22
CA GLU A 225 37.37 67.41 -35.76
C GLU A 225 36.06 66.75 -35.25
N ASN A 226 34.93 67.12 -35.86
CA ASN A 226 33.60 66.60 -35.56
C ASN A 226 32.91 66.16 -36.85
N ALA A 227 32.26 64.99 -36.81
CA ALA A 227 31.42 64.48 -37.90
C ALA A 227 30.04 64.12 -37.35
N LYS A 228 29.00 64.26 -38.18
CA LYS A 228 27.62 63.97 -37.83
C LYS A 228 27.10 62.82 -38.68
N ILE A 229 26.20 62.02 -38.10
CA ILE A 229 25.35 61.07 -38.82
C ILE A 229 23.93 61.62 -38.87
N LYS A 230 23.31 61.53 -40.04
CA LYS A 230 21.94 61.95 -40.30
C LYS A 230 21.09 60.74 -40.62
N PHE A 231 19.99 60.56 -39.89
CA PHE A 231 19.00 59.51 -40.12
C PHE A 231 17.65 59.97 -39.56
N LEU A 232 16.53 59.50 -40.14
CA LEU A 232 15.16 59.90 -39.72
C LEU A 232 14.94 61.43 -39.62
N ASN A 233 15.60 62.20 -40.48
CA ASN A 233 15.62 63.68 -40.47
C ASN A 233 16.26 64.35 -39.24
N GLU A 234 16.95 63.60 -38.38
CA GLU A 234 17.70 64.11 -37.24
C GLU A 234 19.22 63.99 -37.45
N ASN A 235 19.99 64.82 -36.74
CA ASN A 235 21.45 64.87 -36.84
C ASN A 235 22.08 64.55 -35.48
N TYR A 236 22.95 63.53 -35.44
CA TYR A 236 23.67 63.11 -34.25
C TYR A 236 25.18 63.27 -34.46
N PHE A 237 25.91 63.66 -33.42
CA PHE A 237 27.38 63.70 -33.48
C PHE A 237 27.96 62.29 -33.35
N LEU A 238 28.95 61.98 -34.19
CA LEU A 238 29.73 60.77 -34.09
C LEU A 238 30.80 60.92 -32.99
N GLU A 239 31.09 59.83 -32.27
CA GLU A 239 32.19 59.77 -31.32
C GLU A 239 33.53 59.66 -32.07
N ASN A 240 34.47 60.55 -31.80
CA ASN A 240 35.77 60.60 -32.47
C ASN A 240 36.78 59.70 -31.74
N ASN A 241 37.30 58.69 -32.44
CA ASN A 241 38.28 57.71 -31.95
C ASN A 241 39.73 58.04 -32.36
N GLY A 242 39.99 59.22 -32.91
CA GLY A 242 41.32 59.65 -33.37
C GLY A 242 41.67 59.17 -34.78
N LEU A 243 42.60 59.88 -35.43
CA LEU A 243 43.09 59.62 -36.80
C LEU A 243 41.98 59.58 -37.88
N GLY A 244 40.90 60.35 -37.70
CA GLY A 244 39.78 60.43 -38.64
C GLY A 244 38.84 59.22 -38.59
N ASN A 245 38.88 58.42 -37.52
CA ASN A 245 37.91 57.36 -37.27
C ASN A 245 36.80 57.86 -36.35
N PHE A 246 35.56 57.61 -36.76
CA PHE A 246 34.35 57.99 -36.08
C PHE A 246 33.48 56.75 -35.84
N LYS A 247 32.74 56.73 -34.73
CA LYS A 247 31.76 55.68 -34.46
C LYS A 247 30.44 56.25 -33.95
N TYR A 248 29.37 55.52 -34.18
CA TYR A 248 28.07 55.80 -33.56
C TYR A 248 27.35 54.49 -33.27
N THR A 249 26.77 54.38 -32.07
CA THR A 249 26.08 53.18 -31.64
C THR A 249 24.58 53.45 -31.60
N PHE A 250 23.83 52.73 -32.43
CA PHE A 250 22.38 52.71 -32.39
C PHE A 250 21.91 51.86 -31.19
N PRO A 251 21.04 52.36 -30.31
CA PRO A 251 20.60 51.66 -29.10
C PRO A 251 19.52 50.57 -29.35
N GLY A 252 19.53 49.94 -30.53
CA GLY A 252 18.50 48.98 -30.96
C GLY A 252 17.54 49.59 -31.97
N LEU A 253 17.73 49.29 -33.25
CA LEU A 253 16.85 49.72 -34.34
C LEU A 253 15.82 48.63 -34.64
N ASN A 254 14.55 49.01 -34.73
CA ASN A 254 13.44 48.09 -35.04
C ASN A 254 13.08 48.07 -36.53
N GLU A 255 13.45 49.13 -37.26
CA GLU A 255 13.16 49.28 -38.69
C GLU A 255 14.41 49.68 -39.47
N SER A 256 14.44 49.33 -40.75
CA SER A 256 15.56 49.66 -41.64
C SER A 256 15.60 51.17 -41.90
N VAL A 257 16.77 51.79 -41.71
CA VAL A 257 16.94 53.25 -41.83
C VAL A 257 18.00 53.61 -42.87
N PHE A 258 17.81 54.76 -43.51
CA PHE A 258 18.81 55.37 -44.38
C PHE A 258 19.66 56.35 -43.56
N ILE A 259 20.97 56.27 -43.73
CA ILE A 259 21.96 57.06 -43.00
C ILE A 259 22.86 57.82 -43.98
N GLN A 260 23.29 59.02 -43.57
CA GLN A 260 24.26 59.86 -44.29
C GLN A 260 25.25 60.47 -43.29
N PHE A 261 26.47 60.78 -43.71
CA PHE A 261 27.50 61.42 -42.87
C PHE A 261 27.80 62.83 -43.36
N GLU A 262 27.96 63.77 -42.44
CA GLU A 262 28.22 65.18 -42.74
C GLU A 262 29.34 65.74 -41.85
N ALA A 263 30.36 66.36 -42.46
CA ALA A 263 31.38 67.14 -41.76
C ALA A 263 31.95 68.23 -42.67
N ASN A 264 32.18 69.45 -42.15
CA ASN A 264 32.82 70.56 -42.88
C ASN A 264 32.29 70.78 -44.31
N ASN A 265 30.96 70.74 -44.48
CA ASN A 265 30.23 70.86 -45.75
C ASN A 265 30.47 69.73 -46.78
N VAL A 266 31.11 68.63 -46.40
CA VAL A 266 31.21 67.40 -47.17
C VAL A 266 30.14 66.43 -46.68
N VAL A 267 29.32 65.92 -47.60
CA VAL A 267 28.25 64.94 -47.32
C VAL A 267 28.61 63.62 -48.01
N SER A 268 28.46 62.50 -47.30
CA SER A 268 28.68 61.17 -47.86
C SER A 268 27.54 60.77 -48.81
N LYS A 269 27.75 59.69 -49.57
CA LYS A 269 26.62 58.95 -50.17
C LYS A 269 25.69 58.40 -49.08
N GLU A 270 24.46 58.11 -49.47
CA GLU A 270 23.47 57.49 -48.60
C GLU A 270 23.73 55.98 -48.45
N TYR A 271 23.61 55.47 -47.23
CA TYR A 271 23.73 54.04 -46.93
C TYR A 271 22.42 53.53 -46.31
N LYS A 272 21.98 52.33 -46.71
CA LYS A 272 20.83 51.67 -46.10
C LYS A 272 21.31 50.69 -45.04
N VAL A 273 20.83 50.84 -43.81
CA VAL A 273 21.06 49.88 -42.73
C VAL A 273 19.81 48.98 -42.66
N GLU A 274 19.98 47.69 -42.93
CA GLU A 274 18.89 46.71 -43.04
C GLU A 274 18.72 45.94 -41.72
N VAL A 275 17.50 45.94 -41.19
CA VAL A 275 17.12 45.20 -39.97
C VAL A 275 16.67 43.80 -40.36
N ILE A 276 17.29 42.78 -39.75
CA ILE A 276 16.87 41.39 -39.85
C ILE A 276 15.82 41.14 -38.77
N PRO A 277 14.58 40.74 -39.13
CA PRO A 277 13.51 40.51 -38.16
C PRO A 277 13.86 39.36 -37.22
N THR A 278 13.63 39.55 -35.92
CA THR A 278 13.90 38.51 -34.91
C THR A 278 12.71 37.58 -34.75
N PRO A 279 12.88 36.25 -34.89
CA PRO A 279 11.82 35.31 -34.57
C PRO A 279 11.68 35.22 -33.05
N ILE A 280 10.51 35.58 -32.52
CA ILE A 280 10.25 35.58 -31.07
C ILE A 280 9.07 34.67 -30.69
N ILE A 281 9.11 34.10 -29.50
CA ILE A 281 8.06 33.28 -28.89
C ILE A 281 7.23 34.18 -27.97
N THR A 282 5.96 34.38 -28.32
CA THR A 282 5.07 35.29 -27.58
C THR A 282 4.34 34.58 -26.44
N ASN A 283 4.01 33.30 -26.60
CA ASN A 283 3.26 32.54 -25.61
C ASN A 283 3.55 31.04 -25.71
N ILE A 284 3.61 30.38 -24.55
CA ILE A 284 3.83 28.94 -24.43
C ILE A 284 2.71 28.35 -23.59
N LYS A 285 1.92 27.46 -24.20
CA LYS A 285 0.84 26.76 -23.52
C LYS A 285 1.06 25.24 -23.59
N MET A 286 1.14 24.60 -22.43
CA MET A 286 1.23 23.15 -22.31
C MET A 286 -0.11 22.57 -21.87
N VAL A 287 -0.63 21.61 -22.63
CA VAL A 287 -1.81 20.82 -22.26
C VAL A 287 -1.35 19.44 -21.79
N LEU A 288 -1.60 19.15 -20.51
CA LEU A 288 -1.20 17.92 -19.84
C LEU A 288 -2.38 16.96 -19.78
N ASN A 289 -2.27 15.84 -20.49
CA ASN A 289 -3.26 14.76 -20.44
C ASN A 289 -2.69 13.59 -19.65
N TYR A 290 -3.13 13.47 -18.39
CA TYR A 290 -2.67 12.43 -17.47
C TYR A 290 -3.21 11.04 -17.84
N PRO A 291 -2.47 9.97 -17.51
CA PRO A 291 -2.96 8.61 -17.71
C PRO A 291 -4.25 8.33 -16.92
N SER A 292 -5.18 7.58 -17.53
CA SER A 292 -6.51 7.32 -16.97
C SER A 292 -6.51 6.68 -15.58
N TYR A 293 -5.50 5.85 -15.27
CA TYR A 293 -5.38 5.14 -13.99
C TYR A 293 -5.10 6.06 -12.80
N THR A 294 -4.56 7.26 -13.06
CA THR A 294 -4.26 8.25 -12.02
C THR A 294 -5.51 8.98 -11.50
N GLY A 295 -6.63 8.91 -12.24
CA GLY A 295 -7.87 9.63 -11.91
C GLY A 295 -7.77 11.16 -11.97
N LYS A 296 -6.64 11.72 -12.46
CA LYS A 296 -6.44 13.16 -12.60
C LYS A 296 -7.14 13.70 -13.85
N ARG A 297 -7.69 14.91 -13.77
CA ARG A 297 -8.22 15.65 -14.93
C ARG A 297 -7.10 16.38 -15.65
N SER A 298 -7.24 16.55 -16.96
CA SER A 298 -6.27 17.30 -17.76
C SER A 298 -6.05 18.72 -17.21
N GLU A 299 -4.81 19.17 -17.26
CA GLU A 299 -4.37 20.46 -16.75
C GLU A 299 -3.74 21.29 -17.88
N ILE A 300 -3.86 22.62 -17.81
CA ILE A 300 -3.26 23.54 -18.76
C ILE A 300 -2.32 24.47 -18.00
N ILE A 301 -1.06 24.52 -18.44
CA ILE A 301 -0.03 25.39 -17.88
C ILE A 301 0.35 26.43 -18.93
N GLN A 302 0.41 27.70 -18.55
CA GLN A 302 0.77 28.81 -19.43
C GLN A 302 2.06 29.49 -18.95
N ASN A 303 2.94 29.86 -19.88
CA ASN A 303 4.12 30.72 -19.70
C ASN A 303 5.22 30.26 -18.74
N THR A 304 5.16 29.04 -18.17
CA THR A 304 6.24 28.52 -17.33
C THR A 304 7.14 27.51 -18.05
N GLY A 305 6.62 26.81 -19.08
CA GLY A 305 7.28 25.70 -19.79
C GLY A 305 7.72 24.50 -18.93
N ASN A 306 7.66 24.62 -17.60
CA ASN A 306 8.04 23.59 -16.65
C ASN A 306 6.80 22.91 -16.06
N ALA A 307 6.87 21.60 -15.88
CA ALA A 307 5.78 20.81 -15.31
C ALA A 307 6.30 19.58 -14.54
N VAL A 308 5.58 19.19 -13.50
CA VAL A 308 5.80 17.92 -12.80
C VAL A 308 4.65 16.98 -13.10
N VAL A 309 4.91 15.88 -13.80
CA VAL A 309 3.87 14.99 -14.33
C VAL A 309 4.10 13.53 -13.95
N PRO A 310 3.03 12.74 -13.76
CA PRO A 310 3.14 11.29 -13.66
C PRO A 310 3.72 10.67 -14.93
N LEU A 311 4.43 9.55 -14.78
CA LEU A 311 4.97 8.77 -15.88
C LEU A 311 3.89 8.41 -16.91
N GLY A 312 4.19 8.58 -18.19
CA GLY A 312 3.26 8.27 -19.29
C GLY A 312 2.26 9.37 -19.65
N THR A 313 2.39 10.57 -19.05
CA THR A 313 1.58 11.75 -19.40
C THR A 313 1.85 12.20 -20.84
N PHE A 314 0.78 12.51 -21.58
CA PHE A 314 0.90 13.15 -22.89
C PHE A 314 0.95 14.67 -22.72
N VAL A 315 2.05 15.27 -23.17
CA VAL A 315 2.25 16.71 -23.17
C VAL A 315 2.06 17.22 -24.59
N SER A 316 1.21 18.24 -24.74
CA SER A 316 1.00 18.95 -26.00
C SER A 316 1.40 20.41 -25.83
N TRP A 317 2.44 20.83 -26.54
CA TRP A 317 2.95 22.20 -26.55
C TRP A 317 2.27 22.98 -27.67
N GLN A 318 1.63 24.08 -27.33
CA GLN A 318 1.02 25.04 -28.23
C GLN A 318 1.82 26.35 -28.11
N ILE A 319 2.51 26.72 -29.17
CA ILE A 319 3.43 27.86 -29.19
C ILE A 319 2.87 28.93 -30.12
N GLU A 320 2.76 30.14 -29.62
CA GLU A 320 2.47 31.34 -30.41
C GLU A 320 3.78 32.10 -30.61
N THR A 321 4.04 32.53 -31.84
CA THR A 321 5.29 33.18 -32.22
C THR A 321 5.04 34.45 -33.02
N ASP A 322 6.08 35.26 -33.22
CA ASP A 322 6.08 36.33 -34.21
C ASP A 322 7.30 36.21 -35.13
N LYS A 323 7.13 36.59 -36.41
CA LYS A 323 8.16 36.57 -37.46
C LYS A 323 8.96 35.25 -37.55
N THR A 324 8.32 34.13 -37.23
CA THR A 324 8.94 32.80 -37.09
C THR A 324 8.41 31.82 -38.15
N GLU A 325 9.31 31.10 -38.81
CA GLU A 325 8.96 30.09 -39.82
C GLU A 325 9.05 28.66 -39.28
N LYS A 326 9.97 28.43 -38.34
CA LYS A 326 10.24 27.11 -37.76
C LYS A 326 10.41 27.21 -36.25
N VAL A 327 9.83 26.26 -35.53
CA VAL A 327 10.03 26.06 -34.09
C VAL A 327 10.48 24.62 -33.88
N ASP A 328 11.58 24.44 -33.15
CA ASP A 328 12.14 23.14 -32.80
C ASP A 328 12.15 22.95 -31.28
N LEU A 329 11.88 21.72 -30.85
CA LEU A 329 12.13 21.23 -29.49
C LEU A 329 13.44 20.45 -29.50
N ASN A 330 14.49 21.04 -28.96
CA ASN A 330 15.80 20.42 -28.84
C ASN A 330 15.89 19.73 -27.48
N THR A 331 16.30 18.47 -27.48
CA THR A 331 16.67 17.71 -26.28
C THR A 331 18.16 17.36 -26.37
N ASP A 332 18.76 16.82 -25.31
CA ASP A 332 20.19 16.47 -25.29
C ASP A 332 20.62 15.56 -26.46
N ASN A 333 19.71 14.72 -26.98
CA ASN A 333 20.02 13.72 -28.01
C ASN A 333 19.24 13.87 -29.32
N GLU A 334 18.09 14.53 -29.32
CA GLU A 334 17.16 14.57 -30.47
C GLU A 334 16.54 15.95 -30.66
N VAL A 335 16.25 16.32 -31.91
CA VAL A 335 15.57 17.55 -32.31
C VAL A 335 14.22 17.21 -32.91
N TYR A 336 13.14 17.80 -32.40
CA TYR A 336 11.79 17.61 -32.89
C TYR A 336 11.19 18.90 -33.42
N THR A 337 10.85 18.94 -34.71
CA THR A 337 10.19 20.12 -35.31
C THR A 337 8.70 20.14 -35.00
N PHE A 338 8.18 21.30 -34.60
CA PHE A 338 6.76 21.50 -34.37
C PHE A 338 5.97 21.57 -35.69
N ASN A 339 4.73 21.11 -35.65
CA ASN A 339 3.82 21.25 -36.79
C ASN A 339 3.18 22.64 -36.78
N LYS A 340 3.33 23.37 -37.89
CA LYS A 340 2.67 24.67 -38.08
C LYS A 340 1.16 24.45 -38.27
N THR A 341 0.36 24.95 -37.34
CA THR A 341 -1.11 24.78 -37.36
C THR A 341 -1.81 25.95 -38.07
N SER A 342 -1.30 27.17 -37.88
CA SER A 342 -1.73 28.39 -38.59
C SER A 342 -0.57 29.38 -38.67
N ILE A 343 -0.79 30.59 -39.22
CA ILE A 343 0.23 31.64 -39.17
C ILE A 343 0.59 31.90 -37.71
N ASN A 344 1.89 31.94 -37.39
CA ASN A 344 2.40 32.18 -36.03
C ASN A 344 1.98 31.18 -34.94
N HIS A 345 1.42 30.00 -35.28
CA HIS A 345 1.02 28.99 -34.29
C HIS A 345 1.58 27.61 -34.62
N PHE A 346 2.22 26.99 -33.62
CA PHE A 346 2.92 25.72 -33.74
C PHE A 346 2.45 24.74 -32.65
N ASN A 347 2.34 23.46 -32.99
CA ASN A 347 1.92 22.41 -32.08
C ASN A 347 2.83 21.18 -32.17
N TYR A 348 3.18 20.62 -31.01
CA TYR A 348 3.89 19.36 -30.91
C TYR A 348 3.33 18.52 -29.75
N LYS A 349 3.29 17.20 -29.90
CA LYS A 349 2.76 16.28 -28.88
C LYS A 349 3.73 15.12 -28.67
N LYS A 350 4.04 14.83 -27.40
CA LYS A 350 4.92 13.73 -27.00
C LYS A 350 4.43 13.07 -25.71
N GLN A 351 4.65 11.77 -25.58
CA GLN A 351 4.48 11.05 -24.32
C GLN A 351 5.80 11.07 -23.54
N VAL A 352 5.75 11.45 -22.26
CA VAL A 352 6.95 11.62 -21.43
C VAL A 352 7.06 10.44 -20.45
N HIS A 353 8.16 9.70 -20.53
CA HIS A 353 8.44 8.53 -19.68
C HIS A 353 9.58 8.74 -18.68
N LYS A 354 10.44 9.74 -18.93
CA LYS A 354 11.60 10.10 -18.10
C LYS A 354 11.70 11.62 -18.05
N ASN A 355 12.45 12.13 -17.08
CA ASN A 355 12.74 13.57 -16.98
C ASN A 355 13.24 14.09 -18.32
N LEU A 356 12.66 15.20 -18.76
CA LEU A 356 12.89 15.78 -20.08
C LEU A 356 13.36 17.21 -19.91
N ASN A 357 14.66 17.44 -20.10
CA ASN A 357 15.19 18.77 -20.32
C ASN A 357 15.08 19.09 -21.80
N TYR A 358 14.53 20.26 -22.12
CA TYR A 358 14.35 20.65 -23.51
C TYR A 358 14.46 22.16 -23.70
N THR A 359 14.90 22.53 -24.88
CA THR A 359 15.01 23.92 -25.33
C THR A 359 14.05 24.11 -26.50
N ILE A 360 13.15 25.09 -26.40
CA ILE A 360 12.34 25.51 -27.54
C ILE A 360 13.12 26.61 -28.26
N SER A 361 13.41 26.41 -29.55
CA SER A 361 14.09 27.40 -30.38
C SER A 361 13.23 27.92 -31.52
N SER A 362 13.27 29.23 -31.76
CA SER A 362 12.60 29.90 -32.88
C SER A 362 13.60 30.18 -34.01
N SER A 363 13.16 30.01 -35.27
CA SER A 363 13.96 30.30 -36.45
C SER A 363 13.13 30.93 -37.57
N ASN A 364 13.77 31.77 -38.38
CA ASN A 364 13.25 32.26 -39.64
C ASN A 364 14.29 32.05 -40.76
N LYS A 365 14.11 32.70 -41.92
CA LYS A 365 15.00 32.52 -43.09
C LYS A 365 16.44 32.96 -42.86
N GLU A 366 16.63 34.00 -42.04
CA GLU A 366 17.93 34.66 -41.86
C GLU A 366 18.58 34.29 -40.51
N LEU A 367 17.77 33.99 -39.49
CA LEU A 367 18.21 33.66 -38.14
C LEU A 367 17.76 32.25 -37.75
N SER A 368 18.73 31.39 -37.44
CA SER A 368 18.50 30.04 -36.95
C SER A 368 18.71 29.97 -35.44
N ASN A 369 17.79 29.30 -34.74
CA ASN A 369 17.80 29.09 -33.30
C ASN A 369 18.09 30.37 -32.48
N HIS A 370 17.44 31.48 -32.87
CA HIS A 370 17.74 32.81 -32.33
C HIS A 370 17.29 32.95 -30.88
N GLU A 371 15.99 32.76 -30.61
CA GLU A 371 15.50 32.69 -29.23
C GLU A 371 15.51 31.23 -28.77
N GLN A 372 16.13 30.97 -27.62
CA GLN A 372 16.24 29.64 -27.03
C GLN A 372 15.75 29.69 -25.59
N LEU A 373 14.62 29.02 -25.33
CA LEU A 373 14.01 28.97 -24.00
C LEU A 373 14.17 27.56 -23.41
N ASN A 374 14.87 27.47 -22.28
CA ASN A 374 15.18 26.21 -21.61
C ASN A 374 14.12 25.87 -20.56
N PHE A 375 13.64 24.63 -20.60
CA PHE A 375 12.60 24.12 -19.71
C PHE A 375 12.89 22.69 -19.27
N ASN A 376 12.23 22.25 -18.21
CA ASN A 376 12.28 20.89 -17.71
C ASN A 376 10.89 20.33 -17.39
N ILE A 377 10.68 19.06 -17.71
CA ILE A 377 9.54 18.28 -17.23
C ILE A 377 10.06 17.17 -16.33
N ASP A 378 9.69 17.24 -15.05
CA ASP A 378 10.03 16.23 -14.06
C ASP A 378 8.96 15.13 -14.06
N VAL A 379 9.41 13.88 -14.18
CA VAL A 379 8.53 12.72 -14.20
C VAL A 379 8.53 12.04 -12.84
N ILE A 380 7.35 11.91 -12.23
CA ILE A 380 7.15 11.12 -11.02
C ILE A 380 6.75 9.71 -11.43
N SER A 381 7.59 8.75 -11.09
CA SER A 381 7.31 7.32 -11.25
C SER A 381 6.23 6.86 -10.27
N ASP A 382 5.43 5.89 -10.72
CA ASP A 382 4.40 5.24 -9.93
C ASP A 382 5.01 4.28 -8.90
N GLU A 383 4.60 4.38 -7.63
CA GLU A 383 5.19 3.59 -6.52
C GLU A 383 4.73 2.12 -6.57
N PHE A 384 5.42 1.24 -5.85
CA PHE A 384 4.95 -0.14 -5.67
C PHE A 384 3.86 -0.19 -4.59
N PRO A 385 2.85 -1.07 -4.72
CA PRO A 385 1.82 -1.22 -3.71
C PRO A 385 2.45 -1.77 -2.42
N LYS A 386 1.95 -1.32 -1.27
CA LYS A 386 2.42 -1.75 0.05
C LYS A 386 1.41 -2.69 0.68
N ILE A 387 1.91 -3.78 1.27
CA ILE A 387 1.12 -4.79 1.97
C ILE A 387 1.72 -5.08 3.34
N THR A 388 0.87 -5.08 4.36
CA THR A 388 1.22 -5.52 5.71
C THR A 388 0.21 -6.58 6.13
N VAL A 389 0.70 -7.75 6.56
CA VAL A 389 -0.16 -8.88 6.95
C VAL A 389 0.24 -9.37 8.33
N HIS A 390 -0.74 -9.49 9.21
CA HIS A 390 -0.63 -10.10 10.52
C HIS A 390 -1.43 -11.41 10.52
N SER A 391 -0.95 -12.36 11.31
CA SER A 391 -1.59 -13.66 11.46
C SER A 391 -1.55 -14.10 12.92
N ASN A 392 -2.51 -14.94 13.29
CA ASN A 392 -2.50 -15.67 14.56
C ASN A 392 -1.82 -17.05 14.45
N ILE A 393 -1.10 -17.34 13.35
CA ILE A 393 -0.23 -18.51 13.27
C ILE A 393 0.78 -18.43 14.41
N ASP A 394 0.73 -19.42 15.29
CA ASP A 394 1.74 -19.70 16.29
C ASP A 394 2.11 -21.18 16.24
N SER A 395 3.14 -21.58 17.01
CA SER A 395 3.62 -22.96 17.06
C SER A 395 2.57 -23.96 17.58
N ILE A 396 1.47 -23.47 18.16
CA ILE A 396 0.48 -24.24 18.92
C ILE A 396 -0.89 -24.21 18.23
N SER A 397 -1.04 -23.49 17.11
CA SER A 397 -2.35 -23.25 16.51
C SER A 397 -2.88 -24.53 15.87
N ARG A 398 -3.95 -25.09 16.45
CA ARG A 398 -4.71 -26.21 15.90
C ARG A 398 -5.85 -25.66 15.04
N GLY A 399 -5.92 -26.10 13.80
CA GLY A 399 -7.01 -25.74 12.88
C GLY A 399 -6.78 -24.41 12.11
N PRO A 400 -7.85 -23.78 11.59
CA PRO A 400 -7.74 -22.67 10.66
C PRO A 400 -7.06 -21.45 11.26
N VAL A 401 -6.21 -20.80 10.48
CA VAL A 401 -5.47 -19.59 10.87
C VAL A 401 -6.04 -18.37 10.16
N GLN A 402 -6.06 -17.25 10.87
CA GLN A 402 -6.60 -15.99 10.40
C GLN A 402 -5.47 -15.05 9.98
N PHE A 403 -5.72 -14.37 8.88
CA PHE A 403 -4.87 -13.34 8.32
C PHE A 403 -5.66 -12.05 8.24
N VAL A 404 -5.03 -10.98 8.70
CA VAL A 404 -5.56 -9.63 8.63
C VAL A 404 -4.49 -8.77 8.00
N GLY A 405 -4.83 -8.08 6.92
CA GLY A 405 -3.87 -7.26 6.21
C GLY A 405 -4.40 -5.90 5.77
N GLN A 406 -3.47 -4.97 5.63
CA GLN A 406 -3.69 -3.63 5.09
C GLN A 406 -2.95 -3.50 3.76
N LEU A 407 -3.65 -2.96 2.78
CA LEU A 407 -3.14 -2.70 1.45
C LEU A 407 -3.21 -1.19 1.20
N SER A 408 -2.13 -0.62 0.68
CA SER A 408 -2.10 0.79 0.32
C SER A 408 -1.29 1.03 -0.95
N ASP A 409 -1.76 1.98 -1.73
CA ASP A 409 -1.15 2.40 -2.99
C ASP A 409 -1.35 3.92 -3.16
N ASP A 410 -0.55 4.57 -3.99
CA ASP A 410 -0.71 6.00 -4.27
C ASP A 410 -1.91 6.29 -5.18
N TYR A 411 -2.30 5.34 -6.03
CA TYR A 411 -3.51 5.40 -6.85
C TYR A 411 -4.58 4.41 -6.40
N LYS A 412 -4.47 3.13 -6.80
CA LYS A 412 -5.45 2.09 -6.46
C LYS A 412 -4.82 0.69 -6.50
N VAL A 413 -5.14 -0.10 -5.47
CA VAL A 413 -4.91 -1.54 -5.54
C VAL A 413 -5.94 -2.19 -6.46
N ARG A 414 -5.48 -3.10 -7.31
CA ARG A 414 -6.30 -3.77 -8.33
C ARG A 414 -6.66 -5.21 -7.96
N LYS A 415 -5.70 -5.94 -7.41
CA LYS A 415 -5.83 -7.39 -7.18
C LYS A 415 -5.07 -7.80 -5.92
N LEU A 416 -5.65 -8.68 -5.13
CA LEU A 416 -4.98 -9.43 -4.07
C LEU A 416 -5.10 -10.92 -4.38
N GLN A 417 -4.02 -11.67 -4.22
CA GLN A 417 -4.04 -13.12 -4.30
C GLN A 417 -3.25 -13.75 -3.15
N LEU A 418 -3.73 -14.88 -2.66
CA LEU A 418 -2.98 -15.79 -1.80
C LEU A 418 -2.24 -16.78 -2.69
N VAL A 419 -0.93 -16.89 -2.54
CA VAL A 419 -0.12 -17.93 -3.16
C VAL A 419 0.26 -18.91 -2.07
N TYR A 420 -0.04 -20.20 -2.26
CA TYR A 420 0.29 -21.26 -1.31
C TYR A 420 0.85 -22.49 -2.04
N TYR A 421 1.73 -23.22 -1.36
CA TYR A 421 2.39 -24.41 -1.90
C TYR A 421 2.85 -25.34 -0.78
N ASN A 422 3.02 -26.61 -1.10
CA ASN A 422 3.65 -27.57 -0.20
C ASN A 422 5.17 -27.28 -0.16
N LYS A 423 5.73 -27.14 1.04
CA LYS A 423 7.15 -26.86 1.27
C LYS A 423 8.09 -27.90 0.65
N ASN A 424 7.65 -29.15 0.55
CA ASN A 424 8.41 -30.24 -0.09
C ASN A 424 8.41 -30.13 -1.63
N THR A 425 7.46 -29.41 -2.23
CA THR A 425 7.34 -29.21 -3.68
C THR A 425 7.12 -27.73 -4.05
N PRO A 426 8.10 -26.85 -3.78
CA PRO A 426 7.94 -25.39 -3.93
C PRO A 426 7.73 -24.91 -5.37
N SER A 427 7.99 -25.77 -6.36
CA SER A 427 7.76 -25.50 -7.77
C SER A 427 6.27 -25.48 -8.15
N ILE A 428 5.40 -26.14 -7.38
CA ILE A 428 3.96 -26.26 -7.69
C ILE A 428 3.19 -25.25 -6.83
N LYS A 429 3.02 -24.03 -7.34
CA LYS A 429 2.32 -22.95 -6.64
C LYS A 429 0.85 -22.88 -7.05
N LYS A 430 -0.03 -22.80 -6.06
CA LYS A 430 -1.47 -22.56 -6.25
C LYS A 430 -1.80 -21.13 -5.85
N ASN A 431 -2.68 -20.49 -6.62
CA ASN A 431 -3.06 -19.10 -6.42
C ASN A 431 -4.57 -19.00 -6.20
N LEU A 432 -5.00 -18.30 -5.16
CA LEU A 432 -6.40 -17.98 -4.87
C LEU A 432 -6.58 -16.47 -4.90
N ASN A 433 -7.48 -15.98 -5.76
CA ASN A 433 -7.78 -14.55 -5.83
C ASN A 433 -8.72 -14.16 -4.69
N LEU A 434 -8.37 -13.11 -3.93
CA LEU A 434 -9.17 -12.57 -2.84
C LEU A 434 -9.92 -11.32 -3.31
N LYS A 435 -11.19 -11.20 -2.93
CA LYS A 435 -12.03 -10.06 -3.28
C LYS A 435 -11.63 -8.85 -2.43
N ILE A 436 -11.26 -7.75 -3.07
CA ILE A 436 -10.90 -6.47 -2.43
C ILE A 436 -11.65 -5.31 -3.10
N GLU A 437 -11.87 -4.22 -2.36
CA GLU A 437 -12.41 -2.98 -2.90
C GLU A 437 -11.29 -2.12 -3.52
N GLY A 438 -11.37 -1.87 -4.82
CA GLY A 438 -10.35 -1.13 -5.57
C GLY A 438 -10.25 0.34 -5.16
N SER A 439 -9.36 0.64 -4.22
CA SER A 439 -9.16 1.95 -3.61
C SER A 439 -7.68 2.19 -3.29
N SER A 440 -7.29 3.42 -2.93
CA SER A 440 -5.91 3.75 -2.54
C SER A 440 -5.51 3.11 -1.20
N PHE A 441 -6.50 2.74 -0.38
CA PHE A 441 -6.29 2.09 0.91
C PHE A 441 -7.46 1.15 1.18
N THR A 442 -7.18 -0.13 1.41
CA THR A 442 -8.19 -1.14 1.72
C THR A 442 -7.64 -2.18 2.69
N ASN A 443 -8.55 -2.81 3.42
CA ASN A 443 -8.23 -3.87 4.37
C ASN A 443 -8.79 -5.19 3.85
N PHE A 444 -8.16 -6.30 4.23
CA PHE A 444 -8.69 -7.62 3.99
C PHE A 444 -8.52 -8.52 5.21
N ASP A 445 -9.43 -9.47 5.34
CA ASP A 445 -9.34 -10.60 6.24
C ASP A 445 -9.51 -11.90 5.45
N TYR A 446 -8.78 -12.92 5.85
CA TYR A 446 -8.83 -14.24 5.23
C TYR A 446 -8.55 -15.33 6.27
N THR A 447 -9.22 -16.46 6.17
CA THR A 447 -8.96 -17.63 7.02
C THR A 447 -8.40 -18.75 6.14
N PHE A 448 -7.32 -19.39 6.56
CA PHE A 448 -6.71 -20.52 5.86
C PHE A 448 -6.79 -21.78 6.73
N PRO A 449 -7.18 -22.95 6.21
CA PRO A 449 -7.75 -23.18 4.89
C PRO A 449 -9.26 -22.81 4.89
N ASP A 450 -9.66 -21.84 4.07
CA ASP A 450 -11.07 -21.59 3.74
C ASP A 450 -11.23 -21.81 2.25
N GLN A 451 -12.18 -22.67 1.86
CA GLN A 451 -12.41 -23.08 0.45
C GLN A 451 -11.20 -23.74 -0.24
N ILE A 452 -10.22 -24.23 0.54
CA ILE A 452 -9.04 -24.93 0.03
C ILE A 452 -8.97 -26.31 0.67
N GLU A 453 -8.96 -27.35 -0.16
CA GLU A 453 -8.60 -28.70 0.28
C GLU A 453 -7.07 -28.80 0.40
N ILE A 454 -6.61 -29.07 1.63
CA ILE A 454 -5.22 -29.35 1.96
C ILE A 454 -5.11 -30.72 2.60
N VAL A 455 -3.98 -31.38 2.36
CA VAL A 455 -3.66 -32.72 2.87
C VAL A 455 -3.06 -32.59 4.27
N ASP A 456 -3.39 -33.54 5.14
CA ASP A 456 -2.92 -33.59 6.52
C ASP A 456 -1.46 -34.08 6.57
N GLY A 457 -0.72 -33.68 7.59
CA GLY A 457 0.70 -34.03 7.76
C GLY A 457 1.66 -33.29 6.82
N ILE A 458 1.22 -32.19 6.19
CA ILE A 458 2.04 -31.42 5.24
C ILE A 458 2.25 -29.98 5.72
N ASP A 459 3.48 -29.49 5.57
CA ASP A 459 3.86 -28.09 5.79
C ASP A 459 3.59 -27.27 4.53
N TYR A 460 2.67 -26.31 4.63
CA TYR A 460 2.31 -25.40 3.56
C TYR A 460 2.92 -24.02 3.83
N GLU A 461 3.63 -23.50 2.84
CA GLU A 461 4.07 -22.11 2.85
C GLU A 461 3.12 -21.26 2.01
N MET A 462 2.86 -20.04 2.48
CA MET A 462 1.97 -19.11 1.80
C MET A 462 2.38 -17.65 1.98
N TYR A 463 2.03 -16.82 1.01
CA TYR A 463 2.18 -15.37 1.07
C TYR A 463 1.07 -14.70 0.29
N PHE A 464 0.80 -13.45 0.64
CA PHE A 464 -0.17 -12.60 -0.04
C PHE A 464 0.57 -11.70 -1.03
N GLU A 465 0.06 -11.60 -2.24
CA GLU A 465 0.61 -10.77 -3.30
C GLU A 465 -0.46 -9.76 -3.76
N VAL A 466 -0.13 -8.48 -3.62
CA VAL A 466 -0.98 -7.36 -4.05
C VAL A 466 -0.44 -6.76 -5.34
N PHE A 467 -1.35 -6.36 -6.23
CA PHE A 467 -1.05 -5.72 -7.50
C PHE A 467 -1.69 -4.33 -7.57
N ASP A 468 -0.94 -3.38 -8.12
CA ASP A 468 -1.41 -2.02 -8.41
C ASP A 468 -2.23 -1.96 -9.73
N ASN A 469 -2.63 -0.73 -10.09
CA ASN A 469 -3.31 -0.41 -11.33
C ASN A 469 -2.41 0.29 -12.36
N ASP A 470 -1.07 0.12 -12.31
CA ASP A 470 -0.15 0.67 -13.32
C ASP A 470 -0.37 -0.04 -14.67
N PHE A 471 -0.94 0.68 -15.63
CA PHE A 471 -1.14 0.17 -16.99
C PHE A 471 0.00 0.54 -17.94
N VAL A 472 0.89 1.46 -17.56
CA VAL A 472 1.96 1.96 -18.45
C VAL A 472 3.15 1.01 -18.43
N ASN A 473 3.55 0.53 -17.24
CA ASN A 473 4.64 -0.46 -17.11
C ASN A 473 4.13 -1.90 -16.91
N GLY A 474 2.82 -2.07 -16.79
CA GLY A 474 2.18 -3.31 -16.32
C GLY A 474 2.10 -3.35 -14.79
N SER A 475 1.10 -4.08 -14.26
CA SER A 475 0.81 -4.03 -12.83
C SER A 475 2.01 -4.51 -12.01
N LYS A 476 2.52 -3.66 -11.14
CA LYS A 476 3.59 -4.04 -10.22
C LYS A 476 2.99 -4.81 -9.06
N SER A 477 3.78 -5.72 -8.48
CA SER A 477 3.37 -6.53 -7.35
C SER A 477 4.32 -6.44 -6.17
N THR A 478 3.74 -6.60 -4.98
CA THR A 478 4.50 -6.70 -3.72
C THR A 478 3.97 -7.87 -2.91
N LYS A 479 4.89 -8.61 -2.27
CA LYS A 479 4.60 -9.81 -1.49
C LYS A 479 4.67 -9.51 0.00
N SER A 480 3.79 -10.15 0.78
CA SER A 480 3.92 -10.21 2.23
C SER A 480 5.10 -11.09 2.65
N LYS A 481 5.38 -11.12 3.94
CA LYS A 481 6.20 -12.20 4.53
C LYS A 481 5.59 -13.57 4.22
N VAL A 482 6.44 -14.59 4.15
CA VAL A 482 6.02 -15.98 4.00
C VAL A 482 5.56 -16.49 5.36
N PHE A 483 4.42 -17.19 5.37
CA PHE A 483 3.84 -17.83 6.54
C PHE A 483 3.86 -19.35 6.32
N SER A 484 4.23 -20.10 7.35
CA SER A 484 4.22 -21.57 7.32
C SER A 484 3.04 -22.07 8.14
N TYR A 485 2.32 -23.04 7.61
CA TYR A 485 1.16 -23.66 8.23
C TYR A 485 1.26 -25.17 8.07
N TYR A 486 1.36 -25.86 9.20
CA TYR A 486 1.36 -27.32 9.24
C TYR A 486 -0.02 -27.81 9.64
N LYS A 487 -0.69 -28.55 8.75
CA LYS A 487 -1.95 -29.22 9.11
C LYS A 487 -1.61 -30.52 9.82
N LYS A 488 -1.71 -30.52 11.15
CA LYS A 488 -1.50 -31.72 11.97
C LYS A 488 -2.49 -32.82 11.61
N THR A 489 -2.07 -34.07 11.68
CA THR A 489 -2.95 -35.24 11.56
C THR A 489 -3.80 -35.40 12.83
N GLU A 490 -4.88 -36.19 12.76
CA GLU A 490 -5.71 -36.47 13.94
C GLU A 490 -4.91 -37.11 15.08
N GLU A 491 -3.97 -38.01 14.77
CA GLU A 491 -3.07 -38.64 15.75
C GLU A 491 -2.14 -37.61 16.42
N GLU A 492 -1.50 -36.74 15.64
CA GLU A 492 -0.62 -35.70 16.17
C GLU A 492 -1.39 -34.74 17.09
N VAL A 493 -2.63 -34.40 16.75
CA VAL A 493 -3.51 -33.58 17.60
C VAL A 493 -3.83 -34.31 18.90
N LYS A 494 -4.18 -35.60 18.85
CA LYS A 494 -4.45 -36.41 20.06
C LYS A 494 -3.22 -36.49 20.98
N GLU A 495 -2.03 -36.71 20.43
CA GLU A 495 -0.78 -36.78 21.21
C GLU A 495 -0.39 -35.44 21.81
N GLU A 496 -0.53 -34.34 21.06
CA GLU A 496 -0.24 -33.00 21.56
C GLU A 496 -1.21 -32.59 22.67
N LEU A 497 -2.50 -32.93 22.53
CA LEU A 497 -3.51 -32.69 23.57
C LEU A 497 -3.16 -33.44 24.86
N LEU A 498 -2.76 -34.71 24.78
CA LEU A 498 -2.29 -35.46 25.96
C LEU A 498 -1.04 -34.85 26.57
N LYS A 499 -0.08 -34.42 25.76
CA LYS A 499 1.15 -33.79 26.25
C LYS A 499 0.84 -32.49 26.99
N GLU A 500 0.00 -31.63 26.42
CA GLU A 500 -0.46 -30.40 27.09
C GLU A 500 -1.21 -30.67 28.39
N GLN A 501 -2.02 -31.74 28.43
CA GLN A 501 -2.70 -32.18 29.64
C GLN A 501 -1.69 -32.59 30.72
N SER A 502 -0.68 -33.39 30.37
CA SER A 502 0.42 -33.81 31.26
C SER A 502 1.23 -32.61 31.78
N GLU A 503 1.56 -31.65 30.91
CA GLU A 503 2.22 -30.39 31.31
C GLU A 503 1.35 -29.57 32.26
N SER A 504 0.04 -29.51 32.01
CA SER A 504 -0.93 -28.82 32.88
C SER A 504 -1.03 -29.50 34.25
N ILE A 505 -1.10 -30.83 34.30
CA ILE A 505 -1.05 -31.64 35.53
C ILE A 505 0.24 -31.32 36.32
N SER A 506 1.40 -31.32 35.66
CA SER A 506 2.69 -31.01 36.30
C SER A 506 2.73 -29.59 36.88
N ASN A 507 2.22 -28.61 36.13
CA ASN A 507 2.19 -27.21 36.56
C ASN A 507 1.21 -26.99 37.72
N ILE A 508 0.05 -27.64 37.70
CA ILE A 508 -0.92 -27.62 38.81
C ILE A 508 -0.31 -28.28 40.05
N SER A 509 0.36 -29.42 39.91
CA SER A 509 1.05 -30.10 41.01
C SER A 509 2.08 -29.20 41.70
N LYS A 510 2.96 -28.55 40.92
CA LYS A 510 3.93 -27.58 41.46
C LYS A 510 3.26 -26.37 42.12
N ALA A 511 2.16 -25.88 41.55
CA ALA A 511 1.40 -24.79 42.14
C ALA A 511 0.76 -25.19 43.46
N LEU A 512 0.22 -26.41 43.56
CA LEU A 512 -0.36 -26.97 44.76
C LEU A 512 0.68 -27.13 45.88
N GLU A 513 1.87 -27.68 45.60
CA GLU A 513 2.95 -27.77 46.60
C GLU A 513 3.37 -26.41 47.13
N LYS A 514 3.50 -25.42 46.24
CA LYS A 514 3.83 -24.04 46.63
C LYS A 514 2.73 -23.43 47.50
N SER A 515 1.46 -23.69 47.15
CA SER A 515 0.30 -23.26 47.93
C SER A 515 0.31 -23.83 49.35
N LYS A 516 0.50 -25.15 49.48
CA LYS A 516 0.61 -25.85 50.78
C LYS A 516 1.71 -25.22 51.66
N LYS A 517 2.85 -24.90 51.08
CA LYS A 517 3.96 -24.21 51.79
C LYS A 517 3.59 -22.78 52.21
N ASP A 518 2.97 -22.01 51.33
CA ASP A 518 2.55 -20.63 51.60
C ASP A 518 1.44 -20.57 52.67
N ASN A 519 0.51 -21.52 52.68
CA ASN A 519 -0.55 -21.63 53.68
C ASN A 519 0.01 -22.06 55.06
N SER A 520 0.96 -23.00 55.11
CA SER A 520 1.68 -23.32 56.35
C SER A 520 2.41 -22.10 56.93
N ASN A 521 3.00 -21.27 56.06
CA ASN A 521 3.64 -20.01 56.48
C ASN A 521 2.62 -18.98 56.97
N LEU A 522 1.44 -18.88 56.32
CA LEU A 522 0.33 -18.04 56.79
C LEU A 522 -0.15 -18.46 58.17
N GLU A 523 -0.28 -19.76 58.42
CA GLU A 523 -0.70 -20.29 59.70
C GLU A 523 0.32 -19.99 60.82
N LYS A 524 1.61 -20.15 60.52
CA LYS A 524 2.69 -19.73 61.43
C LYS A 524 2.62 -18.22 61.70
N PHE A 525 2.38 -17.41 60.67
CA PHE A 525 2.25 -15.96 60.81
C PHE A 525 1.04 -15.56 61.66
N LYS A 526 -0.14 -16.15 61.40
CA LYS A 526 -1.36 -16.01 62.21
C LYS A 526 -1.08 -16.32 63.69
N ASN A 527 -0.47 -17.46 63.96
CA ASN A 527 -0.17 -17.90 65.34
C ASN A 527 0.86 -16.99 66.03
N GLN A 528 1.86 -16.48 65.29
CA GLN A 528 2.80 -15.48 65.81
C GLN A 528 2.10 -14.17 66.14
N LEU A 529 1.17 -13.72 65.27
CA LEU A 529 0.44 -12.49 65.46
C LEU A 529 -0.52 -12.54 66.64
N GLN A 530 -1.17 -13.68 66.84
CA GLN A 530 -2.05 -13.92 67.98
C GLN A 530 -1.30 -13.86 69.33
N LYS A 531 -0.02 -14.26 69.35
CA LYS A 531 0.84 -14.23 70.56
C LYS A 531 1.48 -12.87 70.84
N LYS A 532 1.63 -12.01 69.83
CA LYS A 532 2.20 -10.67 69.99
C LYS A 532 1.22 -9.74 70.68
N ALA A 533 1.71 -8.72 71.38
CA ALA A 533 0.86 -7.66 71.94
C ALA A 533 0.33 -6.73 70.83
N GLU A 534 1.22 -6.22 69.96
CA GLU A 534 0.89 -5.25 68.90
C GLU A 534 1.33 -5.70 67.50
N PHE A 535 0.62 -5.22 66.48
CA PHE A 535 0.94 -5.39 65.06
C PHE A 535 1.89 -4.27 64.62
N ASN A 536 3.06 -4.62 64.06
CA ASN A 536 4.07 -3.64 63.67
C ASN A 536 4.30 -3.56 62.15
N TRP A 537 5.06 -2.56 61.69
CA TRP A 537 5.32 -2.32 60.27
C TRP A 537 5.99 -3.52 59.55
N ASN A 538 6.86 -4.27 60.23
CA ASN A 538 7.47 -5.48 59.67
C ASN A 538 6.40 -6.58 59.44
N ASP A 539 5.42 -6.70 60.34
CA ASP A 539 4.29 -7.60 60.18
C ASP A 539 3.37 -7.14 59.02
N THR A 540 3.18 -5.83 58.82
CA THR A 540 2.50 -5.24 57.65
C THR A 540 3.18 -5.65 56.35
N GLN A 541 4.51 -5.53 56.26
CA GLN A 541 5.27 -5.92 55.08
C GLN A 541 5.20 -7.43 54.80
N LYS A 542 5.23 -8.27 55.85
CA LYS A 542 5.04 -9.72 55.69
C LYS A 542 3.66 -10.08 55.16
N LEU A 543 2.62 -9.40 55.64
CA LEU A 543 1.25 -9.58 55.16
C LEU A 543 1.09 -9.11 53.72
N GLU A 544 1.66 -7.96 53.35
CA GLU A 544 1.63 -7.44 51.98
C GLU A 544 2.33 -8.39 51.00
N GLN A 545 3.50 -8.92 51.38
CA GLN A 545 4.18 -9.95 50.59
C GLN A 545 3.34 -11.23 50.46
N PHE A 546 2.64 -11.65 51.52
CA PHE A 546 1.72 -12.78 51.47
C PHE A 546 0.56 -12.51 50.49
N MET A 547 -0.10 -11.34 50.57
CA MET A 547 -1.18 -10.98 49.65
C MET A 547 -0.72 -10.93 48.20
N LYS A 548 0.51 -10.43 47.94
CA LYS A 548 1.11 -10.44 46.61
C LYS A 548 1.35 -11.85 46.10
N ARG A 549 1.91 -12.74 46.92
CA ARG A 549 2.10 -14.17 46.58
C ARG A 549 0.76 -14.87 46.33
N GLN A 550 -0.24 -14.60 47.16
CA GLN A 550 -1.58 -15.16 47.01
C GLN A 550 -2.25 -14.71 45.70
N THR A 551 -2.10 -13.44 45.33
CA THR A 551 -2.63 -12.91 44.06
C THR A 551 -1.95 -13.57 42.86
N GLN A 552 -0.62 -13.76 42.93
CA GLN A 552 0.12 -14.48 41.90
C GLN A 552 -0.34 -15.94 41.79
N TYR A 553 -0.56 -16.60 42.92
CA TYR A 553 -1.08 -17.97 42.97
C TYR A 553 -2.48 -18.06 42.34
N LYS A 554 -3.40 -17.15 42.70
CA LYS A 554 -4.74 -17.07 42.09
C LYS A 554 -4.67 -16.93 40.57
N ASN A 555 -3.88 -15.98 40.06
CA ASN A 555 -3.75 -15.75 38.62
C ASN A 555 -3.13 -16.95 37.90
N MET A 556 -2.13 -17.59 38.51
CA MET A 556 -1.52 -18.81 37.99
C MET A 556 -2.54 -19.93 37.95
N LEU A 557 -3.25 -20.18 39.05
CA LEU A 557 -4.29 -21.20 39.16
C LEU A 557 -5.35 -21.01 38.08
N GLN A 558 -5.93 -19.81 37.99
CA GLN A 558 -6.96 -19.48 37.00
C GLN A 558 -6.49 -19.77 35.57
N LYS A 559 -5.25 -19.38 35.24
CA LYS A 559 -4.67 -19.64 33.92
C LYS A 559 -4.44 -21.13 33.66
N GLN A 560 -4.00 -21.90 34.67
CA GLN A 560 -3.77 -23.34 34.51
C GLN A 560 -5.09 -24.11 34.43
N THR A 561 -6.10 -23.74 35.22
CA THR A 561 -7.44 -24.34 35.14
C THR A 561 -8.12 -24.03 33.81
N GLU A 562 -7.99 -22.80 33.29
CA GLU A 562 -8.50 -22.44 31.95
C GLU A 562 -7.78 -23.21 30.84
N LYS A 563 -6.45 -23.41 30.95
CA LYS A 563 -5.71 -24.24 30.00
C LYS A 563 -6.18 -25.69 30.03
N LEU A 564 -6.37 -26.25 31.21
CA LEU A 564 -6.85 -27.62 31.38
C LEU A 564 -8.28 -27.77 30.86
N GLU A 565 -9.17 -26.84 31.18
CA GLU A 565 -10.55 -26.80 30.69
C GLU A 565 -10.61 -26.71 29.15
N ASN A 566 -9.82 -25.82 28.55
CA ASN A 566 -9.74 -25.71 27.09
C ASN A 566 -9.16 -26.98 26.44
N ASN A 567 -8.12 -27.56 27.04
CA ASN A 567 -7.55 -28.82 26.56
C ASN A 567 -8.61 -29.94 26.60
N LEU A 568 -9.35 -30.08 27.71
CA LEU A 568 -10.45 -31.03 27.81
C LEU A 568 -11.55 -30.73 26.78
N ASN A 569 -11.88 -29.46 26.51
CA ASN A 569 -12.87 -29.10 25.48
C ASN A 569 -12.43 -29.51 24.08
N GLU A 570 -11.15 -29.34 23.74
CA GLU A 570 -10.59 -29.69 22.42
C GLU A 570 -10.39 -31.19 22.22
N GLN A 571 -10.40 -32.00 23.29
CA GLN A 571 -10.32 -33.44 23.16
C GLN A 571 -11.58 -34.05 22.52
N PRO A 572 -11.45 -35.07 21.66
CA PRO A 572 -12.59 -35.77 21.10
C PRO A 572 -13.41 -36.46 22.19
N ASP A 573 -14.72 -36.55 22.02
CA ASP A 573 -15.58 -37.30 22.93
C ASP A 573 -15.41 -38.79 22.67
N ILE A 574 -14.71 -39.45 23.59
CA ILE A 574 -14.67 -40.91 23.67
C ILE A 574 -15.95 -41.33 24.40
N GLU A 575 -16.82 -42.08 23.74
CA GLU A 575 -18.16 -42.46 24.25
C GLU A 575 -18.12 -42.99 25.70
N LYS A 576 -17.09 -43.77 26.04
CA LYS A 576 -16.87 -44.33 27.40
C LYS A 576 -16.42 -43.31 28.45
N LEU A 577 -15.84 -42.17 28.06
CA LEU A 577 -15.25 -41.17 28.97
C LEU A 577 -15.98 -39.81 28.96
N ALA A 578 -16.99 -39.65 28.10
CA ALA A 578 -17.70 -38.38 27.90
C ALA A 578 -18.35 -37.84 29.19
N GLU A 579 -19.01 -38.71 29.97
CA GLU A 579 -19.65 -38.30 31.25
C GLU A 579 -18.60 -37.85 32.28
N LYS A 580 -17.51 -38.63 32.44
CA LYS A 580 -16.40 -38.29 33.36
C LYS A 580 -15.72 -36.98 32.96
N LYS A 581 -15.53 -36.75 31.66
CA LYS A 581 -14.97 -35.52 31.09
C LYS A 581 -15.83 -34.32 31.46
N GLU A 582 -17.14 -34.41 31.28
CA GLU A 582 -18.07 -33.32 31.59
C GLU A 582 -18.15 -33.04 33.09
N ASP A 583 -18.20 -34.07 33.93
CA ASP A 583 -18.17 -33.87 35.38
C ASP A 583 -16.83 -33.29 35.84
N LEU A 584 -15.70 -33.67 35.24
CA LEU A 584 -14.40 -33.06 35.52
C LEU A 584 -14.37 -31.56 35.15
N LYS A 585 -14.98 -31.17 34.02
CA LYS A 585 -15.11 -29.75 33.63
C LYS A 585 -15.91 -28.96 34.67
N LYS A 586 -17.06 -29.48 35.11
CA LYS A 586 -17.86 -28.85 36.18
C LYS A 586 -17.03 -28.65 37.44
N ARG A 587 -16.24 -29.66 37.83
CA ARG A 587 -15.35 -29.56 39.01
C ARG A 587 -14.28 -28.48 38.84
N ILE A 588 -13.67 -28.38 37.66
CA ILE A 588 -12.70 -27.31 37.36
C ILE A 588 -13.35 -25.93 37.48
N GLU A 589 -14.56 -25.76 36.96
CA GLU A 589 -15.31 -24.50 37.04
C GLU A 589 -15.67 -24.14 38.50
N GLU A 590 -16.10 -25.12 39.29
CA GLU A 590 -16.36 -24.95 40.74
C GLU A 590 -15.08 -24.52 41.48
N THR A 591 -13.94 -25.18 41.24
CA THR A 591 -12.65 -24.80 41.84
C THR A 591 -12.23 -23.38 41.45
N LYS A 592 -12.49 -22.97 40.21
CA LYS A 592 -12.23 -21.60 39.73
C LYS A 592 -13.05 -20.57 40.51
N LYS A 593 -14.33 -20.86 40.78
CA LYS A 593 -15.21 -20.00 41.60
C LYS A 593 -14.73 -19.93 43.06
N LEU A 594 -14.30 -21.05 43.65
CA LEU A 594 -13.78 -21.11 45.02
C LEU A 594 -12.45 -20.35 45.20
N ALA A 595 -11.62 -20.33 44.17
CA ALA A 595 -10.35 -19.60 44.14
C ALA A 595 -10.52 -18.08 44.21
N ASP A 596 -11.71 -17.54 43.95
CA ASP A 596 -11.93 -16.10 44.04
C ASP A 596 -11.99 -15.62 45.50
N GLN A 597 -11.00 -14.81 45.88
CA GLN A 597 -10.80 -14.28 47.23
C GLN A 597 -10.63 -12.75 47.23
N ASP A 598 -11.00 -12.04 46.15
CA ASP A 598 -10.70 -10.61 46.00
C ASP A 598 -11.29 -9.73 47.10
N LYS A 599 -12.49 -10.08 47.60
CA LYS A 599 -13.12 -9.36 48.72
C LYS A 599 -12.28 -9.47 50.00
N LEU A 600 -11.85 -10.69 50.33
CA LEU A 600 -11.12 -10.98 51.56
C LEU A 600 -9.69 -10.41 51.52
N LEU A 601 -9.04 -10.43 50.35
CA LEU A 601 -7.76 -9.75 50.13
C LEU A 601 -7.88 -8.23 50.33
N LYS A 602 -8.94 -7.59 49.80
CA LYS A 602 -9.19 -6.16 50.00
C LYS A 602 -9.51 -5.81 51.46
N GLU A 603 -10.25 -6.66 52.16
CA GLU A 603 -10.53 -6.52 53.59
C GLU A 603 -9.23 -6.62 54.43
N LEU A 604 -8.40 -7.63 54.17
CA LEU A 604 -7.09 -7.78 54.82
C LEU A 604 -6.18 -6.57 54.57
N GLN A 605 -6.16 -6.03 53.34
CA GLN A 605 -5.38 -4.83 53.03
C GLN A 605 -5.84 -3.62 53.86
N LYS A 606 -7.16 -3.36 53.91
CA LYS A 606 -7.73 -2.26 54.71
C LYS A 606 -7.48 -2.43 56.20
N LEU A 607 -7.60 -3.64 56.73
CA LEU A 607 -7.36 -3.93 58.15
C LEU A 607 -5.88 -3.80 58.51
N SER A 608 -4.99 -4.21 57.59
CA SER A 608 -3.55 -4.02 57.70
C SER A 608 -3.16 -2.54 57.77
N GLU A 609 -3.77 -1.68 56.94
CA GLU A 609 -3.54 -0.23 56.94
C GLU A 609 -4.05 0.45 58.23
N LYS A 610 -5.14 -0.08 58.80
CA LYS A 610 -5.75 0.42 60.05
C LYS A 610 -5.09 -0.11 61.32
N LEU A 611 -4.14 -1.04 61.21
CA LEU A 611 -3.46 -1.71 62.33
C LEU A 611 -4.41 -2.36 63.36
N ASN A 612 -5.62 -2.76 62.95
CA ASN A 612 -6.58 -3.43 63.84
C ASN A 612 -6.22 -4.92 63.95
N LYS A 613 -5.63 -5.32 65.08
CA LYS A 613 -5.07 -6.66 65.26
C LYS A 613 -6.16 -7.73 65.41
N GLU A 614 -7.18 -7.49 66.24
CA GLU A 614 -8.22 -8.47 66.55
C GLU A 614 -8.98 -8.88 65.28
N ASP A 615 -9.47 -7.89 64.51
CA ASP A 615 -10.16 -8.12 63.24
C ASP A 615 -9.22 -8.77 62.20
N LEU A 616 -7.94 -8.41 62.20
CA LEU A 616 -6.95 -8.98 61.28
C LEU A 616 -6.69 -10.45 61.59
N VAL A 617 -6.55 -10.84 62.86
CA VAL A 617 -6.38 -12.24 63.28
C VAL A 617 -7.61 -13.08 62.90
N GLU A 618 -8.82 -12.54 63.08
CA GLU A 618 -10.05 -13.21 62.67
C GLU A 618 -10.12 -13.41 61.14
N LYS A 619 -9.81 -12.38 60.36
CA LYS A 619 -9.78 -12.48 58.89
C LYS A 619 -8.66 -13.37 58.38
N LEU A 620 -7.51 -13.40 59.04
CA LEU A 620 -6.44 -14.35 58.73
C LEU A 620 -6.86 -15.80 59.04
N LYS A 621 -7.64 -16.02 60.11
CA LYS A 621 -8.23 -17.35 60.41
C LYS A 621 -9.20 -17.77 59.30
N GLU A 622 -10.09 -16.88 58.88
CA GLU A 622 -10.99 -17.10 57.73
C GLU A 622 -10.21 -17.44 56.45
N MET A 623 -9.14 -16.68 56.16
CA MET A 623 -8.25 -16.92 55.02
C MET A 623 -7.54 -18.28 55.09
N THR A 624 -6.98 -18.67 56.25
CA THR A 624 -6.34 -19.98 56.41
C THR A 624 -7.30 -21.14 56.15
N LYS A 625 -8.54 -21.04 56.65
CA LYS A 625 -9.59 -22.04 56.40
C LYS A 625 -9.97 -22.10 54.92
N LYS A 626 -10.18 -20.94 54.28
CA LYS A 626 -10.53 -20.89 52.85
C LYS A 626 -9.39 -21.39 51.96
N ASN A 627 -8.14 -21.07 52.29
CA ASN A 627 -6.96 -21.58 51.57
C ASN A 627 -6.83 -23.09 51.69
N LYS A 628 -7.04 -23.66 52.88
CA LYS A 628 -7.00 -25.11 53.08
C LYS A 628 -8.04 -25.83 52.21
N ARG A 629 -9.25 -25.28 52.09
CA ARG A 629 -10.29 -25.81 51.20
C ARG A 629 -9.93 -25.70 49.73
N ASN A 630 -9.34 -24.56 49.32
CA ASN A 630 -8.88 -24.37 47.95
C ASN A 630 -7.74 -25.35 47.59
N GLU A 631 -6.84 -25.65 48.53
CA GLU A 631 -5.82 -26.69 48.37
C GLU A 631 -6.44 -28.07 48.17
N GLN A 632 -7.38 -28.47 49.02
CA GLN A 632 -8.08 -29.75 48.92
C GLN A 632 -8.85 -29.88 47.60
N SER A 633 -9.57 -28.82 47.20
CA SER A 633 -10.27 -28.78 45.92
C SER A 633 -9.30 -28.91 44.74
N LEU A 634 -8.16 -28.23 44.77
CA LEU A 634 -7.15 -28.33 43.72
C LEU A 634 -6.46 -29.70 43.69
N GLU A 635 -6.16 -30.27 44.86
CA GLU A 635 -5.61 -31.63 44.98
C GLU A 635 -6.57 -32.67 44.42
N ARG A 636 -7.87 -32.49 44.68
CA ARG A 636 -8.94 -33.29 44.08
C ARG A 636 -8.96 -33.16 42.56
N ILE A 637 -9.00 -31.95 42.01
CA ILE A 637 -8.96 -31.76 40.55
C ILE A 637 -7.70 -32.39 39.96
N LEU A 638 -6.55 -32.19 40.58
CA LEU A 638 -5.28 -32.75 40.13
C LEU A 638 -5.35 -34.27 40.09
N GLU A 639 -5.82 -34.92 41.15
CA GLU A 639 -5.93 -36.38 41.21
C GLU A 639 -6.96 -36.90 40.20
N LEU A 640 -8.15 -36.31 40.11
CA LEU A 640 -9.17 -36.70 39.13
C LEU A 640 -8.67 -36.51 37.68
N THR A 641 -7.91 -35.44 37.42
CA THR A 641 -7.32 -35.17 36.09
C THR A 641 -6.22 -36.18 35.76
N LYS A 642 -5.36 -36.54 36.73
CA LYS A 642 -4.36 -37.60 36.54
C LYS A 642 -5.02 -38.94 36.26
N ARG A 643 -6.07 -39.29 37.00
CA ARG A 643 -6.86 -40.52 36.78
C ARG A 643 -7.45 -40.54 35.38
N PHE A 644 -8.12 -39.46 35.00
CA PHE A 644 -8.69 -39.30 33.66
C PHE A 644 -7.62 -39.39 32.56
N TYR A 645 -6.45 -38.78 32.76
CA TYR A 645 -5.31 -38.89 31.84
C TYR A 645 -4.82 -40.34 31.70
N VAL A 646 -4.73 -41.09 32.81
CA VAL A 646 -4.33 -42.52 32.79
C VAL A 646 -5.38 -43.37 32.07
N GLU A 647 -6.68 -43.17 32.34
CA GLU A 647 -7.77 -43.82 31.62
C GLU A 647 -7.71 -43.51 30.11
N GLN A 648 -7.55 -42.24 29.76
CA GLN A 648 -7.49 -41.80 28.36
C GLN A 648 -6.27 -42.38 27.63
N LYS A 649 -5.09 -42.34 28.25
CA LYS A 649 -3.88 -42.93 27.67
C LYS A 649 -4.01 -44.46 27.52
N ALA A 650 -4.65 -45.12 28.49
CA ALA A 650 -4.96 -46.54 28.40
C ALA A 650 -5.90 -46.86 27.22
N THR A 651 -7.00 -46.09 27.06
CA THR A 651 -7.90 -46.23 25.91
C THR A 651 -7.19 -45.98 24.58
N GLN A 652 -6.32 -44.96 24.49
CA GLN A 652 -5.54 -44.70 23.29
C GLN A 652 -4.58 -45.85 22.94
N ILE A 653 -3.91 -46.44 23.93
CA ILE A 653 -3.06 -47.61 23.69
C ILE A 653 -3.90 -48.80 23.19
N GLN A 654 -5.09 -49.01 23.76
CA GLN A 654 -6.03 -50.04 23.32
C GLN A 654 -6.50 -49.84 21.87
N GLU A 655 -6.81 -48.60 21.48
CA GLU A 655 -7.13 -48.22 20.10
C GLU A 655 -5.94 -48.44 19.16
N LYS A 656 -4.75 -47.91 19.51
CA LYS A 656 -3.50 -48.07 18.73
C LYS A 656 -3.14 -49.54 18.51
N LEU A 657 -3.26 -50.39 19.54
CA LEU A 657 -3.03 -51.84 19.42
C LEU A 657 -4.03 -52.51 18.48
N THR A 658 -5.30 -52.10 18.53
CA THR A 658 -6.35 -52.65 17.66
C THR A 658 -6.11 -52.23 16.21
N GLU A 659 -5.77 -50.97 15.96
CA GLU A 659 -5.46 -50.45 14.63
C GLU A 659 -4.18 -51.07 14.07
N LEU A 660 -3.11 -51.15 14.86
CA LEU A 660 -1.85 -51.78 14.44
C LEU A 660 -2.03 -53.27 14.16
N SER A 661 -2.87 -53.95 14.94
CA SER A 661 -3.28 -55.33 14.65
C SER A 661 -3.97 -55.44 13.28
N GLU A 662 -4.84 -54.49 12.93
CA GLU A 662 -5.55 -54.49 11.66
C GLU A 662 -4.58 -54.23 10.51
N LYS A 663 -3.73 -53.19 10.62
CA LYS A 663 -2.65 -52.89 9.65
C LYS A 663 -1.74 -54.11 9.42
N GLN A 664 -1.29 -54.76 10.48
CA GLN A 664 -0.42 -55.95 10.41
C GLN A 664 -1.12 -57.14 9.75
N ASN A 665 -2.42 -57.35 10.03
CA ASN A 665 -3.20 -58.43 9.42
C ASN A 665 -3.53 -58.13 7.94
N GLU A 666 -3.73 -56.87 7.58
CA GLU A 666 -3.92 -56.43 6.19
C GLU A 666 -2.64 -56.61 5.39
N LEU A 667 -1.49 -56.21 5.93
CA LEU A 667 -0.18 -56.45 5.31
C LEU A 667 0.04 -57.95 5.04
N ALA A 668 -0.32 -58.82 6.00
CA ALA A 668 -0.23 -60.26 5.84
C ALA A 668 -1.18 -60.86 4.77
N LYS A 669 -2.26 -60.16 4.42
CA LYS A 669 -3.24 -60.54 3.40
C LYS A 669 -3.00 -59.87 2.05
N SER A 670 -2.19 -58.81 2.01
CA SER A 670 -1.87 -58.06 0.80
C SER A 670 -1.11 -58.91 -0.22
N LYS A 671 -1.09 -58.45 -1.47
CA LYS A 671 -0.33 -59.13 -2.53
C LYS A 671 1.16 -59.11 -2.18
N ASP A 672 1.87 -60.12 -2.69
CA ASP A 672 3.29 -60.31 -2.46
C ASP A 672 4.19 -59.13 -2.84
N GLU A 673 3.77 -58.28 -3.78
CA GLU A 673 4.49 -57.06 -4.18
C GLU A 673 4.29 -55.90 -3.19
N GLU A 674 3.24 -55.94 -2.37
CA GLU A 674 2.91 -54.90 -1.39
C GLU A 674 3.42 -55.21 0.02
N ASN A 675 3.69 -56.49 0.33
CA ASN A 675 4.25 -56.95 1.60
C ASN A 675 5.78 -56.88 1.60
N THR A 676 6.33 -55.69 1.85
CA THR A 676 7.78 -55.42 1.80
C THR A 676 8.37 -55.19 3.18
N SER A 677 9.70 -55.34 3.28
CA SER A 677 10.45 -55.06 4.52
C SER A 677 10.20 -53.65 5.04
N LYS A 678 10.17 -52.64 4.15
CA LYS A 678 9.95 -51.23 4.52
C LYS A 678 8.60 -50.99 5.22
N LYS A 679 7.51 -51.58 4.72
CA LYS A 679 6.19 -51.42 5.36
C LYS A 679 6.12 -52.16 6.70
N GLN A 680 6.82 -53.31 6.80
CA GLN A 680 6.95 -54.00 8.08
C GLN A 680 7.75 -53.17 9.09
N GLU A 681 8.81 -52.49 8.66
CA GLU A 681 9.59 -51.58 9.49
C GLU A 681 8.75 -50.43 10.06
N GLU A 682 7.84 -49.85 9.27
CA GLU A 682 6.88 -48.84 9.73
C GLU A 682 6.00 -49.37 10.88
N ILE A 683 5.47 -50.60 10.75
CA ILE A 683 4.67 -51.25 11.79
C ILE A 683 5.49 -51.54 13.04
N ASN A 684 6.74 -51.99 12.87
CA ASN A 684 7.65 -52.24 14.00
C ASN A 684 7.93 -50.94 14.76
N ASN A 685 8.15 -49.84 14.04
CA ASN A 685 8.35 -48.51 14.63
C ASN A 685 7.09 -47.98 15.34
N GLU A 686 5.89 -48.20 14.78
CA GLU A 686 4.62 -47.90 15.47
C GLU A 686 4.47 -48.72 16.76
N PHE A 687 4.86 -50.01 16.75
CA PHE A 687 4.83 -50.85 17.95
C PHE A 687 5.83 -50.42 19.02
N GLU A 688 7.04 -49.99 18.64
CA GLU A 688 8.03 -49.41 19.58
C GLU A 688 7.46 -48.20 20.32
N LYS A 689 6.74 -47.31 19.62
CA LYS A 689 6.05 -46.18 20.25
C LYS A 689 4.98 -46.65 21.24
N ILE A 690 4.23 -47.71 20.93
CA ILE A 690 3.27 -48.31 21.87
C ILE A 690 3.98 -48.85 23.13
N LYS A 691 5.16 -49.47 23.00
CA LYS A 691 5.96 -49.91 24.17
C LYS A 691 6.40 -48.72 25.03
N GLU A 692 6.79 -47.60 24.42
CA GLU A 692 7.09 -46.37 25.15
C GLU A 692 5.84 -45.80 25.85
N ASP A 693 4.70 -45.80 25.17
CA ASP A 693 3.42 -45.36 25.73
C ASP A 693 3.00 -46.21 26.95
N PHE A 694 3.23 -47.53 26.93
CA PHE A 694 3.01 -48.40 28.10
C PHE A 694 3.93 -48.06 29.28
N LYS A 695 5.21 -47.78 29.03
CA LYS A 695 6.15 -47.36 30.10
C LYS A 695 5.71 -46.05 30.73
N GLU A 696 5.25 -45.10 29.92
CA GLU A 696 4.75 -43.83 30.42
C GLU A 696 3.43 -43.99 31.16
N LEU A 697 2.51 -44.84 30.67
CA LEU A 697 1.27 -45.19 31.36
C LEU A 697 1.54 -45.78 32.75
N ASP A 698 2.45 -46.75 32.87
CA ASP A 698 2.81 -47.37 34.15
C ASP A 698 3.43 -46.35 35.12
N LYS A 699 4.29 -45.45 34.62
CA LYS A 699 4.84 -44.35 35.42
C LYS A 699 3.73 -43.42 35.93
N ASN A 700 2.86 -42.94 35.04
CA ASN A 700 1.80 -42.00 35.40
C ASN A 700 0.76 -42.65 36.34
N ASN A 701 0.51 -43.95 36.19
CA ASN A 701 -0.35 -44.72 37.08
C ASN A 701 0.25 -44.86 38.49
N LYS A 702 1.58 -45.00 38.62
CA LYS A 702 2.28 -45.01 39.91
C LYS A 702 2.29 -43.65 40.61
N ASP A 703 2.20 -42.56 39.84
CA ASP A 703 2.14 -41.19 40.35
C ASP A 703 0.73 -40.78 40.87
N LEU A 704 -0.26 -41.66 40.74
CA LEU A 704 -1.58 -41.53 41.40
C LEU A 704 -1.46 -41.81 42.89
N ILE A 705 -2.27 -41.13 43.71
CA ILE A 705 -2.34 -41.39 45.16
C ILE A 705 -2.72 -42.84 45.42
N ARG A 706 -3.60 -43.38 44.58
CA ARG A 706 -3.96 -44.79 44.57
C ARG A 706 -3.91 -45.32 43.12
N PRO A 707 -2.83 -46.03 42.75
CA PRO A 707 -2.66 -46.58 41.41
C PRO A 707 -3.84 -47.46 40.99
N MET A 708 -4.20 -47.36 39.72
CA MET A 708 -5.19 -48.22 39.07
C MET A 708 -4.58 -49.60 38.79
N LYS A 709 -5.38 -50.67 38.88
CA LYS A 709 -4.95 -52.05 38.65
C LYS A 709 -4.85 -52.41 37.15
N LEU A 710 -4.08 -51.65 36.39
CA LEU A 710 -3.93 -51.88 34.94
C LEU A 710 -3.19 -53.20 34.65
N PRO A 711 -3.47 -53.87 33.51
CA PRO A 711 -2.70 -55.03 33.06
C PRO A 711 -1.22 -54.70 32.92
N LYS A 712 -0.34 -55.65 33.24
CA LYS A 712 1.11 -55.55 33.03
C LYS A 712 1.55 -56.53 31.94
N PRO A 713 1.44 -56.15 30.65
CA PRO A 713 1.65 -57.08 29.55
C PRO A 713 3.12 -57.24 29.16
N ASP A 714 4.07 -57.17 30.11
CA ASP A 714 5.52 -57.17 29.80
C ASP A 714 5.95 -58.40 28.97
N ASP A 715 5.36 -59.56 29.24
CA ASP A 715 5.64 -60.80 28.52
C ASP A 715 4.96 -60.83 27.14
N ASP A 716 3.73 -60.34 27.06
CA ASP A 716 2.99 -60.24 25.80
C ASP A 716 3.65 -59.25 24.84
N LEU A 717 4.12 -58.09 25.34
CA LEU A 717 4.85 -57.09 24.57
C LEU A 717 6.12 -57.67 23.96
N LYS A 718 6.95 -58.38 24.74
CA LYS A 718 8.14 -59.08 24.23
C LYS A 718 7.79 -60.15 23.20
N SER A 719 6.67 -60.84 23.39
CA SER A 719 6.23 -61.89 22.48
C SER A 719 5.77 -61.34 21.13
N ILE A 720 5.14 -60.16 21.10
CA ILE A 720 4.74 -59.45 19.87
C ILE A 720 6.00 -58.92 19.18
N ASP A 721 6.90 -58.32 19.94
CA ASP A 721 8.18 -57.78 19.44
C ASP A 721 8.98 -58.84 18.69
N LYS A 722 9.09 -60.04 19.29
CA LYS A 722 9.76 -61.18 18.67
C LYS A 722 9.07 -61.62 17.37
N ASP A 723 7.74 -61.64 17.31
CA ASP A 723 7.01 -62.00 16.09
C ASP A 723 7.18 -60.93 14.98
N LEU A 724 7.27 -59.65 15.35
CA LEU A 724 7.54 -58.53 14.45
C LEU A 724 8.98 -58.56 13.91
N GLU A 725 9.97 -58.83 14.76
CA GLU A 725 11.36 -59.02 14.34
C GLU A 725 11.51 -60.23 13.42
N ASN A 726 10.84 -61.35 13.73
CA ASN A 726 10.85 -62.53 12.88
C ASN A 726 10.23 -62.22 11.51
N ALA A 727 9.08 -61.53 11.46
CA ALA A 727 8.47 -61.11 10.20
C ALA A 727 9.42 -60.24 9.37
N MET A 728 10.07 -59.26 10.01
CA MET A 728 11.04 -58.37 9.35
C MET A 728 12.25 -59.13 8.81
N ASN A 729 12.82 -60.05 9.60
CA ASN A 729 13.97 -60.85 9.21
C ASN A 729 13.67 -61.80 8.04
N GLU A 730 12.50 -62.43 8.02
CA GLU A 730 12.10 -63.29 6.89
C GLU A 730 11.89 -62.47 5.60
N LEU A 731 11.23 -61.31 5.68
CA LEU A 731 11.07 -60.41 4.52
C LEU A 731 12.42 -59.88 3.99
N ASN A 732 13.35 -59.50 4.88
CA ASN A 732 14.69 -59.05 4.49
C ASN A 732 15.54 -60.14 3.83
N LYS A 733 15.40 -61.40 4.28
CA LYS A 733 16.09 -62.54 3.66
C LYS A 733 15.55 -62.77 2.25
N GLU A 734 14.25 -62.63 2.06
CA GLU A 734 13.60 -62.76 0.75
C GLU A 734 14.03 -61.68 -0.23
N GLU A 735 14.04 -60.41 0.18
CA GLU A 735 14.46 -59.29 -0.69
C GLU A 735 15.94 -59.37 -1.10
N ASN A 736 16.80 -59.96 -0.27
CA ASN A 736 18.24 -60.12 -0.56
C ASN A 736 18.59 -61.41 -1.33
N SER A 737 17.69 -62.39 -1.44
CA SER A 737 17.94 -63.62 -2.19
C SER A 737 17.40 -63.52 -3.62
N ASN A 738 18.27 -63.15 -4.56
CA ASN A 738 18.05 -63.11 -6.02
C ASN A 738 17.84 -64.51 -6.66
N SER A 739 17.09 -65.41 -6.04
CA SER A 739 16.89 -66.78 -6.52
C SER A 739 15.42 -67.05 -6.79
N SER A 740 15.05 -67.00 -8.07
CA SER A 740 13.73 -67.26 -8.64
C SER A 740 13.25 -68.72 -8.53
N ASP A 741 13.80 -69.54 -7.63
CA ASP A 741 13.52 -70.99 -7.59
C ASP A 741 13.43 -71.57 -6.16
N GLY A 742 12.80 -70.82 -5.25
CA GLY A 742 12.72 -71.17 -3.82
C GLY A 742 11.38 -70.91 -3.14
N GLY A 743 10.30 -71.54 -3.64
CA GLY A 743 9.14 -72.03 -2.88
C GLY A 743 8.18 -71.04 -2.19
N ASP A 744 6.87 -71.25 -2.41
CA ASP A 744 5.72 -70.64 -1.70
C ASP A 744 5.80 -70.70 -0.14
N ASP A 745 6.70 -71.51 0.42
CA ASP A 745 6.79 -71.79 1.86
C ASP A 745 7.35 -70.64 2.71
N LYS A 746 8.37 -69.89 2.22
CA LYS A 746 9.06 -68.84 3.02
C LYS A 746 8.22 -67.57 3.21
N LYS A 747 7.52 -67.13 2.15
CA LYS A 747 6.54 -66.02 2.23
C LYS A 747 5.36 -66.37 3.14
N SER A 748 5.08 -67.66 3.30
CA SER A 748 4.08 -68.11 4.26
C SER A 748 4.55 -67.91 5.71
N ASP A 749 5.85 -68.01 6.01
CA ASP A 749 6.39 -67.89 7.36
C ASP A 749 6.44 -66.44 7.86
N ALA A 750 6.78 -65.49 6.97
CA ALA A 750 6.61 -64.06 7.25
C ALA A 750 5.13 -63.75 7.54
N LYS A 751 4.21 -64.17 6.66
CA LYS A 751 2.76 -63.98 6.85
C LYS A 751 2.20 -64.65 8.10
N LYS A 752 2.74 -65.81 8.51
CA LYS A 752 2.37 -66.48 9.79
C LYS A 752 2.79 -65.62 10.98
N SER A 753 4.03 -65.12 10.98
CA SER A 753 4.54 -64.25 12.05
C SER A 753 3.76 -62.94 12.13
N GLN A 754 3.43 -62.34 10.97
CA GLN A 754 2.57 -61.15 10.90
C GLN A 754 1.17 -61.40 11.49
N LYS A 755 0.52 -62.51 11.11
CA LYS A 755 -0.80 -62.90 11.67
C LYS A 755 -0.74 -63.21 13.16
N SER A 756 0.33 -63.83 13.64
CA SER A 756 0.56 -64.10 15.06
C SER A 756 0.67 -62.78 15.85
N ALA A 757 1.53 -61.87 15.40
CA ALA A 757 1.69 -60.54 15.99
C ALA A 757 0.36 -59.78 16.02
N ALA A 758 -0.39 -59.76 14.90
CA ALA A 758 -1.71 -59.14 14.84
C ALA A 758 -2.68 -59.74 15.86
N LYS A 759 -2.79 -61.07 15.93
CA LYS A 759 -3.70 -61.74 16.89
C LYS A 759 -3.37 -61.37 18.33
N LYS A 760 -2.09 -61.38 18.70
CA LYS A 760 -1.61 -61.00 20.04
C LYS A 760 -1.87 -59.53 20.37
N MET A 761 -1.63 -58.61 19.42
CA MET A 761 -1.96 -57.19 19.60
C MET A 761 -3.46 -56.98 19.85
N LYS A 762 -4.32 -57.67 19.09
CA LYS A 762 -5.78 -57.62 19.27
C LYS A 762 -6.24 -58.22 20.61
N GLU A 763 -5.65 -59.34 21.01
CA GLU A 763 -5.93 -59.96 22.31
C GLU A 763 -5.52 -59.04 23.45
N MET A 764 -4.35 -58.39 23.36
CA MET A 764 -3.91 -57.39 24.34
C MET A 764 -4.85 -56.19 24.40
N GLY A 765 -5.25 -55.62 23.26
CA GLY A 765 -6.23 -54.53 23.22
C GLY A 765 -7.56 -54.93 23.86
N SER A 766 -8.03 -56.15 23.60
CA SER A 766 -9.27 -56.66 24.19
C SER A 766 -9.15 -56.87 25.71
N GLN A 767 -8.06 -57.49 26.17
CA GLN A 767 -7.76 -57.67 27.60
C GLN A 767 -7.66 -56.34 28.34
N MET A 768 -7.08 -55.32 27.69
CA MET A 768 -6.98 -53.97 28.24
C MET A 768 -8.37 -53.35 28.42
N GLY A 769 -9.23 -53.46 27.40
CA GLY A 769 -10.63 -53.01 27.48
C GLY A 769 -11.43 -53.73 28.57
N GLU A 770 -11.36 -55.07 28.62
CA GLU A 770 -12.04 -55.87 29.65
C GLU A 770 -11.54 -55.55 31.07
N SER A 771 -10.24 -55.35 31.22
CA SER A 771 -9.64 -54.99 32.52
C SER A 771 -10.10 -53.60 32.97
N MET A 772 -10.16 -52.62 32.07
CA MET A 772 -10.66 -51.28 32.38
C MET A 772 -12.14 -51.31 32.82
N GLU A 773 -12.99 -52.05 32.11
CA GLU A 773 -14.41 -52.21 32.49
C GLU A 773 -14.58 -52.94 33.84
N GLY A 774 -13.79 -54.00 34.08
CA GLY A 774 -13.78 -54.70 35.36
C GLY A 774 -13.33 -53.81 36.52
N MET A 775 -12.31 -52.98 36.30
CA MET A 775 -11.80 -52.03 37.29
C MET A 775 -12.79 -50.93 37.62
N GLU A 776 -13.48 -50.38 36.61
CA GLU A 776 -14.52 -49.38 36.83
C GLU A 776 -15.66 -49.94 37.69
N GLY A 777 -16.06 -51.20 37.43
CA GLY A 777 -17.02 -51.91 38.28
C GLY A 777 -16.53 -52.09 39.73
N GLU A 778 -15.29 -52.55 39.93
CA GLU A 778 -14.70 -52.69 41.28
C GLU A 778 -14.62 -51.35 42.01
N GLU A 779 -14.25 -50.27 41.31
CA GLU A 779 -14.16 -48.93 41.88
C GLU A 779 -15.53 -48.39 42.28
N ILE A 780 -16.57 -48.60 41.45
CA ILE A 780 -17.94 -48.24 41.81
C ILE A 780 -18.39 -48.99 43.07
N ASP A 781 -18.14 -50.30 43.15
CA ASP A 781 -18.53 -51.11 44.31
C ASP A 781 -17.82 -50.66 45.60
N GLU A 782 -16.51 -50.39 45.52
CA GLU A 782 -15.76 -49.85 46.65
C GLU A 782 -16.25 -48.47 47.06
N ASN A 783 -16.54 -47.61 46.08
CA ASN A 783 -17.11 -46.28 46.34
C ASN A 783 -18.47 -46.36 47.04
N ILE A 784 -19.33 -47.29 46.65
CA ILE A 784 -20.63 -47.53 47.29
C ILE A 784 -20.45 -47.93 48.75
N GLU A 785 -19.54 -48.87 49.02
CA GLU A 785 -19.28 -49.38 50.37
C GLU A 785 -18.71 -48.29 51.29
N ASP A 786 -17.73 -47.52 50.82
CA ASP A 786 -17.15 -46.42 51.59
C ASP A 786 -18.16 -45.30 51.81
N LEU A 787 -18.96 -44.95 50.78
CA LEU A 787 -20.01 -43.95 50.91
C LEU A 787 -21.09 -44.39 51.90
N ARG A 788 -21.47 -45.68 51.93
CA ARG A 788 -22.40 -46.22 52.93
C ARG A 788 -21.87 -46.04 54.35
N LYS A 789 -20.61 -46.41 54.60
CA LYS A 789 -19.97 -46.24 55.92
C LYS A 789 -19.89 -44.77 56.34
N ILE A 790 -19.60 -43.87 55.40
CA ILE A 790 -19.58 -42.44 55.67
C ILE A 790 -20.97 -41.94 56.04
N VAL A 791 -22.01 -42.34 55.29
CA VAL A 791 -23.41 -41.98 55.60
C VAL A 791 -23.83 -42.51 56.96
N GLU A 792 -23.49 -43.75 57.30
CA GLU A 792 -23.79 -44.36 58.60
C GLU A 792 -23.13 -43.58 59.75
N ASN A 793 -21.83 -43.28 59.64
CA ASN A 793 -21.11 -42.47 60.63
C ASN A 793 -21.67 -41.04 60.75
N LEU A 794 -22.12 -40.46 59.64
CA LEU A 794 -22.73 -39.13 59.62
C LEU A 794 -24.10 -39.10 60.30
N ILE A 795 -24.90 -40.16 60.12
CA ILE A 795 -26.19 -40.32 60.81
C ILE A 795 -25.96 -40.47 62.31
N GLU A 796 -25.01 -41.31 62.71
CA GLU A 796 -24.62 -41.47 64.12
C GLU A 796 -24.13 -40.15 64.73
N PHE A 797 -23.27 -39.41 64.02
CA PHE A 797 -22.85 -38.06 64.42
C PHE A 797 -24.04 -37.12 64.62
N SER A 798 -25.01 -37.12 63.70
CA SER A 798 -26.20 -36.27 63.77
C SER A 798 -27.04 -36.56 65.02
N PHE A 799 -27.29 -37.84 65.32
CA PHE A 799 -28.01 -38.25 66.53
C PHE A 799 -27.28 -37.86 67.81
N GLN A 800 -25.96 -38.08 67.88
CA GLN A 800 -25.18 -37.69 69.06
C GLN A 800 -25.16 -36.17 69.26
N GLN A 801 -25.18 -35.39 68.16
CA GLN A 801 -25.27 -33.93 68.20
C GLN A 801 -26.65 -33.44 68.66
N GLU A 802 -27.73 -34.12 68.27
CA GLU A 802 -29.10 -33.87 68.72
C GLU A 802 -29.28 -34.17 70.22
N ASP A 803 -28.80 -35.33 70.67
CA ASP A 803 -28.74 -35.70 72.09
C ASP A 803 -28.00 -34.67 72.94
N LEU A 804 -26.90 -34.12 72.37
CA LEU A 804 -26.10 -33.11 73.04
C LEU A 804 -26.81 -31.75 73.07
N LEU A 805 -27.51 -31.38 71.99
CA LEU A 805 -28.36 -30.20 71.94
C LEU A 805 -29.42 -30.23 73.04
N GLU A 806 -30.12 -31.36 73.23
CA GLU A 806 -31.11 -31.49 74.32
C GLU A 806 -30.50 -31.22 75.70
N LYS A 807 -29.27 -31.73 75.94
CA LYS A 807 -28.56 -31.55 77.20
C LYS A 807 -28.15 -30.09 77.44
N PHE A 808 -27.80 -29.35 76.40
CA PHE A 808 -27.49 -27.92 76.49
C PHE A 808 -28.75 -27.05 76.61
N LEU A 809 -29.87 -27.43 75.98
CA LEU A 809 -31.16 -26.73 76.13
C LEU A 809 -31.73 -26.85 77.55
N ARG A 810 -31.49 -27.98 78.23
CA ARG A 810 -31.95 -28.24 79.61
C ARG A 810 -31.01 -27.70 80.70
N GLY A 811 -29.85 -27.15 80.34
CA GLY A 811 -28.78 -26.79 81.28
C GLY A 811 -28.23 -25.37 81.09
N ASN A 812 -27.49 -24.89 82.09
CA ASN A 812 -26.72 -23.65 82.02
C ASN A 812 -25.27 -23.90 82.49
N ASN A 813 -24.46 -22.84 82.58
CA ASN A 813 -23.06 -22.89 83.01
C ASN A 813 -22.86 -23.31 84.48
N GLN A 814 -23.92 -23.34 85.28
CA GLN A 814 -23.88 -23.81 86.68
C GLN A 814 -24.24 -25.29 86.81
N HIS A 815 -24.68 -25.93 85.72
CA HIS A 815 -25.05 -27.35 85.73
C HIS A 815 -23.79 -28.24 85.88
N PRO A 816 -23.78 -29.24 86.80
CA PRO A 816 -22.60 -30.08 87.04
C PRO A 816 -22.05 -30.79 85.80
N GLU A 817 -22.92 -31.18 84.87
CA GLU A 817 -22.55 -31.86 83.62
C GLU A 817 -22.04 -30.92 82.51
N PHE A 818 -22.04 -29.59 82.71
CA PHE A 818 -21.67 -28.63 81.65
C PHE A 818 -20.27 -28.89 81.06
N ALA A 819 -19.26 -29.07 81.93
CA ALA A 819 -17.90 -29.35 81.48
C ALA A 819 -17.79 -30.65 80.68
N LYS A 820 -18.56 -31.68 81.07
CA LYS A 820 -18.63 -32.97 80.36
C LYS A 820 -19.33 -32.81 79.01
N ASN A 821 -20.43 -32.07 78.95
CA ASN A 821 -21.15 -31.80 77.70
C ASN A 821 -20.29 -30.98 76.73
N LEU A 822 -19.52 -30.00 77.23
CA LEU A 822 -18.59 -29.22 76.41
C LEU A 822 -17.44 -30.10 75.89
N LYS A 823 -16.91 -31.00 76.72
CA LYS A 823 -15.95 -32.03 76.26
C LYS A 823 -16.57 -32.92 75.18
N ASN A 824 -17.81 -33.37 75.35
CA ASN A 824 -18.51 -34.17 74.33
C ASN A 824 -18.71 -33.40 73.02
N GLN A 825 -19.01 -32.09 73.07
CA GLN A 825 -19.09 -31.25 71.87
C GLN A 825 -17.74 -31.21 71.12
N HIS A 826 -16.64 -31.18 71.85
CA HIS A 826 -15.30 -31.24 71.26
C HIS A 826 -14.98 -32.63 70.69
N VAL A 827 -15.41 -33.71 71.35
CA VAL A 827 -15.27 -35.08 70.81
C VAL A 827 -16.08 -35.23 69.52
N LEU A 828 -17.31 -34.69 69.45
CA LEU A 828 -18.10 -34.68 68.22
C LEU A 828 -17.42 -33.89 67.11
N LYS A 829 -16.73 -32.81 67.46
CA LYS A 829 -15.88 -32.08 66.51
C LYS A 829 -14.79 -32.96 65.91
N GLU A 830 -14.02 -33.64 66.74
CA GLU A 830 -12.98 -34.58 66.30
C GLU A 830 -13.57 -35.75 65.50
N TYR A 831 -14.73 -36.27 65.91
CA TYR A 831 -15.42 -37.33 65.18
C TYR A 831 -15.83 -36.89 63.78
N PHE A 832 -16.35 -35.66 63.63
CA PHE A 832 -16.68 -35.11 62.32
C PHE A 832 -15.44 -34.84 61.45
N GLU A 833 -14.30 -34.49 62.04
CA GLU A 833 -13.02 -34.40 61.30
C GLU A 833 -12.66 -35.73 60.62
N HIS A 834 -12.95 -36.88 61.25
CA HIS A 834 -12.77 -38.19 60.60
C HIS A 834 -13.76 -38.45 59.46
N ILE A 835 -15.00 -37.97 59.58
CA ILE A 835 -16.00 -38.05 58.50
C ILE A 835 -15.57 -37.18 57.32
N ASP A 836 -15.10 -35.97 57.59
CA ASP A 836 -14.54 -35.04 56.59
C ASP A 836 -13.32 -35.64 55.88
N ASP A 837 -12.36 -36.21 56.62
CA ASP A 837 -11.19 -36.88 56.02
C ASP A 837 -11.59 -38.06 55.13
N SER A 838 -12.60 -38.84 55.54
CA SER A 838 -13.14 -39.95 54.75
C SER A 838 -13.84 -39.47 53.49
N LEU A 839 -14.65 -38.40 53.59
CA LEU A 839 -15.28 -37.73 52.45
C LEU A 839 -14.24 -37.16 51.49
N TYR A 840 -13.19 -36.54 52.01
CA TYR A 840 -12.09 -36.00 51.24
C TYR A 840 -11.37 -37.12 50.46
N ALA A 841 -11.02 -38.21 51.13
CA ALA A 841 -10.40 -39.37 50.48
C ALA A 841 -11.28 -39.95 49.36
N LEU A 842 -12.60 -40.06 49.60
CA LEU A 842 -13.56 -40.47 48.57
C LEU A 842 -13.63 -39.46 47.40
N SER A 843 -13.54 -38.17 47.70
CA SER A 843 -13.62 -37.09 46.70
C SER A 843 -12.48 -37.14 45.67
N LEU A 844 -11.30 -37.63 46.07
CA LEU A 844 -10.10 -37.75 45.22
C LEU A 844 -10.28 -38.77 44.07
N ARG A 845 -11.24 -39.69 44.20
CA ARG A 845 -11.55 -40.71 43.18
C ARG A 845 -12.93 -40.56 42.56
N LEU A 846 -13.89 -39.99 43.29
CA LEU A 846 -15.26 -39.82 42.81
C LEU A 846 -15.50 -38.44 42.16
N VAL A 847 -15.49 -38.39 40.82
CA VAL A 847 -15.75 -37.14 40.06
C VAL A 847 -17.14 -36.57 40.36
N LYS A 848 -18.15 -37.42 40.61
CA LYS A 848 -19.56 -37.00 40.85
C LYS A 848 -19.82 -36.25 42.17
N MET A 849 -18.88 -36.22 43.12
CA MET A 849 -19.11 -35.55 44.42
C MET A 849 -19.14 -34.01 44.30
N GLY A 850 -20.30 -33.40 44.55
CA GLY A 850 -20.61 -31.97 44.35
C GLY A 850 -19.88 -30.92 45.21
N ASP A 851 -19.97 -29.64 44.80
CA ASP A 851 -19.71 -28.47 45.66
C ASP A 851 -20.67 -28.39 46.87
N LYS A 852 -21.92 -28.85 46.69
CA LYS A 852 -22.94 -28.94 47.75
C LYS A 852 -22.45 -29.74 48.95
N ILE A 853 -21.78 -30.86 48.73
CA ILE A 853 -21.22 -31.71 49.80
C ILE A 853 -20.15 -30.94 50.57
N GLN A 854 -19.23 -30.27 49.86
CA GLN A 854 -18.19 -29.45 50.48
C GLN A 854 -18.76 -28.28 51.30
N LYS A 855 -19.85 -27.68 50.82
CA LYS A 855 -20.54 -26.59 51.53
C LYS A 855 -21.15 -27.08 52.84
N GLU A 856 -21.86 -28.20 52.86
CA GLU A 856 -22.46 -28.71 54.10
C GLU A 856 -21.39 -29.15 55.11
N VAL A 857 -20.30 -29.79 54.67
CA VAL A 857 -19.13 -30.09 55.52
C VAL A 857 -18.55 -28.80 56.13
N SER A 858 -18.48 -27.75 55.32
CA SER A 858 -17.98 -26.45 55.74
C SER A 858 -18.85 -25.78 56.80
N ASP A 859 -20.17 -25.91 56.66
CA ASP A 859 -21.16 -25.32 57.55
C ASP A 859 -21.21 -26.10 58.89
N VAL A 860 -21.03 -27.43 58.88
CA VAL A 860 -20.85 -28.21 60.10
C VAL A 860 -19.65 -27.71 60.91
N HIS A 861 -18.46 -27.65 60.31
CA HIS A 861 -17.25 -27.16 61.00
C HIS A 861 -17.41 -25.74 61.55
N TYR A 862 -17.98 -24.83 60.75
CA TYR A 862 -18.18 -23.45 61.16
C TYR A 862 -19.12 -23.33 62.37
N ASN A 863 -20.25 -24.03 62.33
CA ASN A 863 -21.24 -23.96 63.41
C ASN A 863 -20.79 -24.77 64.64
N MET A 864 -20.03 -25.84 64.49
CA MET A 864 -19.47 -26.61 65.60
C MET A 864 -18.42 -25.79 66.38
N ASP A 865 -17.50 -25.12 65.68
CA ASP A 865 -16.57 -24.15 66.29
C ASP A 865 -17.34 -23.01 66.98
N GLY A 866 -18.38 -22.49 66.32
CA GLY A 866 -19.22 -21.43 66.84
C GLY A 866 -19.98 -21.84 68.11
N ALA A 867 -20.47 -23.08 68.17
CA ALA A 867 -21.16 -23.63 69.34
C ALA A 867 -20.20 -23.71 70.54
N ILE A 868 -19.00 -24.28 70.34
CA ILE A 868 -17.98 -24.40 71.40
C ILE A 868 -17.60 -23.02 71.95
N SER A 869 -17.34 -22.03 71.07
CA SER A 869 -17.02 -20.66 71.48
C SER A 869 -18.17 -20.03 72.27
N SER A 870 -19.40 -20.15 71.76
CA SER A 870 -20.59 -19.57 72.38
C SER A 870 -20.85 -20.16 73.77
N PHE A 871 -20.72 -21.47 73.94
CA PHE A 871 -20.85 -22.11 75.24
C PHE A 871 -19.75 -21.69 76.22
N THR A 872 -18.50 -21.57 75.73
CA THR A 872 -17.37 -21.10 76.55
C THR A 872 -17.56 -19.65 77.01
N GLU A 873 -18.23 -18.83 76.20
CA GLU A 873 -18.59 -17.43 76.52
C GLU A 873 -19.93 -17.28 77.27
N ASN A 874 -20.54 -18.38 77.74
CA ASN A 874 -21.84 -18.42 78.40
C ASN A 874 -23.03 -17.91 77.56
N ARG A 875 -22.93 -17.94 76.23
CA ARG A 875 -24.01 -17.58 75.30
C ARG A 875 -24.78 -18.83 74.85
N PHE A 876 -25.59 -19.38 75.74
CA PHE A 876 -26.28 -20.67 75.52
C PHE A 876 -27.24 -20.65 74.33
N ASP A 877 -28.09 -19.63 74.19
CA ASP A 877 -29.03 -19.54 73.06
C ASP A 877 -28.32 -19.54 71.70
N GLN A 878 -27.19 -18.83 71.61
CA GLN A 878 -26.37 -18.80 70.40
C GLN A 878 -25.69 -20.16 70.18
N GLY A 879 -25.16 -20.78 71.23
CA GLY A 879 -24.56 -22.11 71.17
C GLY A 879 -25.54 -23.18 70.69
N SER A 880 -26.74 -23.23 71.27
CA SER A 880 -27.80 -24.17 70.87
C SER A 880 -28.32 -23.92 69.46
N SER A 881 -28.48 -22.65 69.05
CA SER A 881 -28.81 -22.32 67.66
C SER A 881 -27.73 -22.82 66.68
N LYS A 882 -26.45 -22.68 67.04
CA LYS A 882 -25.33 -23.20 66.24
C LYS A 882 -25.35 -24.73 66.17
N GLN A 883 -25.66 -25.43 67.27
CA GLN A 883 -25.85 -26.88 67.24
C GLN A 883 -27.01 -27.32 66.31
N GLN A 884 -28.12 -26.58 66.28
CA GLN A 884 -29.21 -26.84 65.32
C GLN A 884 -28.76 -26.70 63.86
N PHE A 885 -27.93 -25.69 63.56
CA PHE A 885 -27.35 -25.56 62.23
C PHE A 885 -26.38 -26.71 61.90
N VAL A 886 -25.62 -27.22 62.88
CA VAL A 886 -24.80 -28.43 62.69
C VAL A 886 -25.67 -29.62 62.27
N ILE A 887 -26.77 -29.88 63.00
CA ILE A 887 -27.71 -30.97 62.68
C ILE A 887 -28.32 -30.79 61.28
N THR A 888 -28.73 -29.56 60.96
CA THR A 888 -29.30 -29.23 59.63
C THR A 888 -28.31 -29.54 58.51
N SER A 889 -27.05 -29.11 58.65
CA SER A 889 -26.02 -29.37 57.65
C SER A 889 -25.61 -30.84 57.59
N ALA A 890 -25.56 -31.55 58.73
CA ALA A 890 -25.32 -33.00 58.76
C ALA A 890 -26.43 -33.77 58.01
N ASN A 891 -27.70 -33.39 58.20
CA ASN A 891 -28.82 -34.03 57.51
C ASN A 891 -28.84 -33.71 56.01
N ASN A 892 -28.55 -32.46 55.62
CA ASN A 892 -28.41 -32.09 54.21
C ASN A 892 -27.26 -32.86 53.54
N LEU A 893 -26.13 -32.99 54.25
CA LEU A 893 -24.98 -33.76 53.81
C LEU A 893 -25.36 -35.24 53.64
N ALA A 894 -26.04 -35.85 54.61
CA ALA A 894 -26.52 -37.23 54.53
C ALA A 894 -27.43 -37.43 53.31
N ASN A 895 -28.40 -36.54 53.10
CA ASN A 895 -29.28 -36.59 51.93
C ASN A 895 -28.51 -36.49 50.61
N ASN A 896 -27.58 -35.55 50.49
CA ASN A 896 -26.75 -35.40 49.28
C ASN A 896 -25.90 -36.67 49.02
N LEU A 897 -25.33 -37.26 50.08
CA LEU A 897 -24.55 -38.49 50.00
C LEU A 897 -25.43 -39.71 49.67
N SER A 898 -26.68 -39.77 50.17
CA SER A 898 -27.63 -40.81 49.81
C SER A 898 -28.08 -40.74 48.36
N VAL A 899 -28.31 -39.54 47.81
CA VAL A 899 -28.61 -39.35 46.38
C VAL A 899 -27.43 -39.79 45.52
N LEU A 900 -26.20 -39.44 45.94
CA LEU A 900 -24.98 -39.89 45.27
C LEU A 900 -24.82 -41.42 45.34
N LEU A 901 -25.11 -42.02 46.49
CA LEU A 901 -25.09 -43.46 46.70
C LEU A 901 -26.09 -44.16 45.79
N GLN A 902 -27.31 -43.64 45.70
CA GLN A 902 -28.34 -44.18 44.82
C GLN A 902 -27.93 -44.08 43.34
N SER A 903 -27.34 -42.96 42.92
CA SER A 903 -26.81 -42.80 41.57
C SER A 903 -25.69 -43.81 41.26
N LEU A 904 -24.81 -44.11 42.21
CA LEU A 904 -23.74 -45.10 42.04
C LEU A 904 -24.28 -46.53 42.06
N MET A 905 -25.24 -46.84 42.94
CA MET A 905 -25.89 -48.15 42.99
C MET A 905 -26.63 -48.47 41.69
N ASN A 906 -27.25 -47.47 41.06
CA ASN A 906 -27.89 -47.63 39.75
C ASN A 906 -26.86 -47.85 38.63
N ALA A 907 -25.64 -47.33 38.77
CA ALA A 907 -24.55 -47.51 37.81
C ALA A 907 -23.72 -48.79 38.03
N SER A 908 -23.83 -49.46 39.19
CA SER A 908 -23.05 -50.65 39.53
C SER A 908 -23.57 -51.90 38.78
N PRO A 909 -22.70 -52.64 38.07
CA PRO A 909 -23.02 -53.95 37.51
C PRO A 909 -23.23 -55.05 38.57
N SER A 910 -22.69 -54.86 39.77
CA SER A 910 -22.59 -55.86 40.86
C SER A 910 -23.89 -55.98 41.65
N PHE A 911 -24.63 -54.89 41.81
CA PHE A 911 -25.96 -54.92 42.43
C PHE A 911 -27.03 -55.57 41.52
N GLY A 912 -26.71 -55.77 40.24
CA GLY A 912 -27.49 -56.57 39.28
C GLY A 912 -27.03 -58.03 39.12
N LYS A 913 -25.93 -58.46 39.76
CA LYS A 913 -25.33 -59.79 39.60
C LYS A 913 -25.05 -60.47 40.94
N GLY A 914 -26.03 -61.24 41.43
CA GLY A 914 -25.74 -62.34 42.35
C GLY A 914 -24.81 -63.35 41.65
N LYS A 915 -23.81 -63.87 42.38
CA LYS A 915 -22.82 -64.87 41.95
C LYS A 915 -23.48 -66.14 41.36
N SER A 916 -23.88 -66.14 40.09
CA SER A 916 -23.99 -67.33 39.24
C SER A 916 -24.14 -66.91 37.76
N GLY A 917 -23.16 -67.23 36.92
CA GLY A 917 -23.32 -67.42 35.46
C GLY A 917 -23.62 -66.20 34.56
N LYS A 918 -22.70 -65.95 33.61
CA LYS A 918 -22.86 -65.22 32.32
C LYS A 918 -23.96 -64.14 32.27
N GLY A 919 -23.56 -62.89 32.47
CA GLY A 919 -24.44 -61.73 32.39
C GLY A 919 -24.79 -61.30 30.98
N GLN A 920 -26.09 -61.29 30.72
CA GLN A 920 -26.79 -60.46 29.74
C GLN A 920 -27.59 -59.43 30.58
N GLY A 921 -27.76 -58.19 30.11
CA GLY A 921 -28.49 -57.15 30.84
C GLY A 921 -29.92 -57.56 31.21
N PHE A 922 -30.52 -56.90 32.21
CA PHE A 922 -31.92 -57.13 32.61
C PHE A 922 -32.83 -57.06 31.38
N SER A 923 -33.50 -58.17 31.07
CA SER A 923 -34.22 -58.36 29.83
C SER A 923 -35.73 -58.24 30.05
N LEU A 924 -36.48 -57.90 29.01
CA LEU A 924 -37.95 -57.91 29.04
C LEU A 924 -38.56 -59.24 29.57
N PRO A 925 -37.98 -60.43 29.30
CA PRO A 925 -38.32 -61.69 29.99
C PRO A 925 -38.25 -61.64 31.53
N ASP A 926 -37.27 -60.95 32.10
CA ASP A 926 -37.10 -60.84 33.56
C ASP A 926 -38.19 -59.96 34.18
N ILE A 927 -38.61 -58.90 33.48
CA ILE A 927 -39.75 -58.05 33.85
C ILE A 927 -41.05 -58.86 33.81
N ILE A 928 -41.26 -59.68 32.76
CA ILE A 928 -42.43 -60.57 32.63
C ILE A 928 -42.49 -61.57 33.80
N LYS A 929 -41.35 -62.18 34.13
CA LYS A 929 -41.26 -63.17 35.20
C LYS A 929 -41.58 -62.55 36.56
N LYS A 930 -40.96 -61.41 36.89
CA LYS A 930 -41.25 -60.69 38.15
C LYS A 930 -42.68 -60.18 38.21
N GLN A 931 -43.25 -59.72 37.09
CA GLN A 931 -44.66 -59.33 37.02
C GLN A 931 -45.59 -60.53 37.29
N GLY A 932 -45.22 -61.72 36.81
CA GLY A 932 -45.91 -62.98 37.10
C GLY A 932 -45.82 -63.39 38.57
N GLU A 933 -44.64 -63.29 39.18
CA GLU A 933 -44.40 -63.57 40.61
C GLU A 933 -45.20 -62.62 41.51
N LEU A 934 -45.28 -61.33 41.16
CA LEU A 934 -46.14 -60.36 41.85
C LEU A 934 -47.62 -60.74 41.74
N SER A 935 -48.08 -61.22 40.59
CA SER A 935 -49.47 -61.68 40.40
C SER A 935 -49.78 -62.92 41.25
N GLU A 936 -48.79 -63.80 41.45
CA GLU A 936 -48.91 -64.96 42.34
C GLU A 936 -48.96 -64.55 43.81
N LYS A 937 -48.08 -63.66 44.27
CA LYS A 937 -48.13 -63.09 45.64
C LYS A 937 -49.45 -62.37 45.90
N MET A 938 -49.96 -61.62 44.92
CA MET A 938 -51.26 -60.96 45.01
C MET A 938 -52.42 -61.97 45.12
N LYS A 939 -52.33 -63.13 44.45
CA LYS A 939 -53.29 -64.24 44.56
C LYS A 939 -53.21 -64.97 45.88
N GLU A 940 -52.01 -65.15 46.43
CA GLU A 940 -51.80 -65.76 47.74
C GLU A 940 -52.37 -64.88 48.86
N GLY A 941 -52.09 -63.57 48.83
CA GLY A 941 -52.70 -62.58 49.75
C GLY A 941 -54.23 -62.58 49.71
N MET A 942 -54.84 -62.84 48.54
CA MET A 942 -56.29 -62.97 48.39
C MET A 942 -56.85 -64.32 48.93
N LYS A 943 -56.12 -65.43 48.77
CA LYS A 943 -56.52 -66.77 49.28
C LYS A 943 -56.40 -66.90 50.80
N SER A 944 -55.49 -66.16 51.42
CA SER A 944 -55.34 -66.08 52.88
C SER A 944 -56.59 -65.50 53.58
N GLY A 945 -57.47 -64.81 52.85
CA GLY A 945 -58.75 -64.30 53.34
C GLY A 945 -59.94 -65.29 53.30
N GLU A 946 -59.84 -66.40 52.55
CA GLU A 946 -60.98 -67.31 52.32
C GLU A 946 -61.04 -68.54 53.25
N LYS A 947 -60.05 -68.75 54.12
CA LYS A 947 -60.04 -69.87 55.09
C LYS A 947 -60.77 -69.62 56.42
N GLY A 948 -61.55 -68.54 56.54
CA GLY A 948 -62.24 -68.14 57.78
C GLY A 948 -63.77 -68.34 57.82
N LYS A 949 -64.38 -69.17 56.97
CA LYS A 949 -65.84 -69.41 57.00
C LYS A 949 -66.20 -70.89 57.13
N LYS A 950 -66.48 -71.34 58.36
CA LYS A 950 -67.38 -72.48 58.66
C LYS A 950 -67.94 -72.38 60.10
N GLY A 951 -69.27 -72.41 60.19
CA GLY A 951 -70.10 -72.48 61.42
C GLY A 951 -70.53 -71.12 62.01
N GLU A 952 -71.71 -70.91 62.60
CA GLU A 952 -73.07 -71.43 62.38
C GLU A 952 -74.04 -70.38 63.01
N LYS A 953 -75.19 -70.10 62.37
CA LYS A 953 -76.49 -69.59 62.91
C LYS A 953 -76.54 -68.53 64.05
N GLY A 954 -77.14 -67.38 63.73
CA GLY A 954 -77.84 -66.50 64.69
C GLY A 954 -78.46 -65.28 64.02
N LYS A 955 -79.80 -65.16 64.06
CA LYS A 955 -80.66 -64.17 63.36
C LYS A 955 -80.93 -62.92 64.26
N PRO A 956 -81.70 -61.89 63.85
CA PRO A 956 -81.22 -60.53 63.55
C PRO A 956 -81.76 -59.42 64.49
N LYS A 957 -81.20 -58.19 64.47
CA LYS A 957 -82.01 -56.94 64.62
C LYS A 957 -81.30 -55.63 64.23
N ASN A 958 -82.06 -54.86 63.46
CA ASN A 958 -82.02 -53.45 63.03
C ASN A 958 -81.19 -52.41 63.82
N GLY A 959 -80.62 -51.47 63.03
CA GLY A 959 -80.40 -50.07 63.41
C GLY A 959 -79.66 -49.27 62.32
N LYS A 960 -80.37 -48.38 61.61
CA LYS A 960 -79.83 -47.45 60.59
C LYS A 960 -78.98 -46.33 61.21
N GLY A 961 -77.94 -45.89 60.49
CA GLY A 961 -77.48 -44.49 60.48
C GLY A 961 -75.97 -44.26 60.66
N SER A 962 -75.30 -43.96 59.54
CA SER A 962 -73.96 -43.36 59.40
C SER A 962 -73.82 -42.05 60.22
N GLU A 963 -72.67 -41.54 60.66
CA GLU A 963 -71.36 -41.49 60.00
C GLU A 963 -70.24 -41.08 61.01
N LYS A 964 -69.06 -41.71 60.86
CA LYS A 964 -67.67 -41.31 61.17
C LYS A 964 -67.34 -40.65 62.53
N GLY A 965 -66.83 -41.50 63.43
CA GLY A 965 -65.87 -41.15 64.49
C GLY A 965 -64.68 -42.11 64.43
N GLU A 966 -63.53 -41.60 64.86
CA GLU A 966 -62.29 -42.33 65.13
C GLU A 966 -62.53 -43.64 65.89
N GLY A 967 -61.76 -44.66 65.52
CA GLY A 967 -61.83 -45.97 66.14
C GLY A 967 -60.63 -46.81 65.76
N ASP A 968 -59.60 -46.65 66.57
CA ASP A 968 -58.48 -47.56 66.83
C ASP A 968 -58.79 -49.02 66.43
N ILE A 969 -58.00 -49.57 65.50
CA ILE A 969 -57.92 -51.01 65.25
C ILE A 969 -56.47 -51.41 65.50
N ASN A 970 -56.17 -51.62 66.78
CA ASN A 970 -55.19 -52.62 67.19
C ASN A 970 -55.64 -53.99 66.67
N GLY A 971 -54.99 -54.43 65.61
CA GLY A 971 -54.99 -55.80 65.12
C GLY A 971 -53.71 -56.01 64.33
N GLU A 972 -52.75 -56.72 64.91
CA GLU A 972 -51.45 -57.08 64.30
C GLU A 972 -51.59 -57.74 62.91
N ASP A 973 -52.78 -58.23 62.54
CA ASP A 973 -53.11 -58.81 61.24
C ASP A 973 -53.50 -57.79 60.14
N GLY A 974 -53.79 -56.53 60.49
CA GLY A 974 -54.17 -55.46 59.56
C GLY A 974 -52.97 -54.64 59.06
N GLU A 975 -52.02 -54.34 59.95
CA GLU A 975 -50.76 -53.66 59.61
C GLU A 975 -49.86 -54.55 58.74
N MET A 976 -49.83 -55.86 59.02
CA MET A 976 -49.05 -56.82 58.22
C MET A 976 -49.59 -56.93 56.78
N LYS A 977 -50.91 -56.84 56.56
CA LYS A 977 -51.53 -56.85 55.22
C LYS A 977 -51.34 -55.54 54.46
N SER A 978 -51.35 -54.40 55.15
CA SER A 978 -51.07 -53.10 54.54
C SER A 978 -49.59 -52.97 54.18
N ALA A 979 -48.69 -53.54 54.99
CA ALA A 979 -47.27 -53.59 54.71
C ALA A 979 -46.96 -54.50 53.50
N GLU A 980 -47.55 -55.69 53.44
CA GLU A 980 -47.36 -56.64 52.33
C GLU A 980 -47.93 -56.09 51.00
N LEU A 981 -49.10 -55.44 51.02
CA LEU A 981 -49.66 -54.77 49.85
C LEU A 981 -48.80 -53.57 49.41
N PHE A 982 -48.28 -52.80 50.36
CA PHE A 982 -47.39 -51.67 50.08
C PHE A 982 -46.04 -52.13 49.49
N GLU A 983 -45.54 -53.28 49.93
CA GLU A 983 -44.33 -53.90 49.39
C GLU A 983 -44.55 -54.40 47.95
N ILE A 984 -45.69 -55.03 47.66
CA ILE A 984 -46.11 -55.42 46.30
C ILE A 984 -46.25 -54.16 45.42
N TYR A 985 -46.87 -53.09 45.93
CA TYR A 985 -46.98 -51.81 45.21
C TYR A 985 -45.60 -51.20 44.88
N LYS A 986 -44.66 -51.21 45.84
CA LYS A 986 -43.29 -50.72 45.62
C LYS A 986 -42.56 -51.53 44.55
N GLN A 987 -42.71 -52.85 44.56
CA GLN A 987 -42.13 -53.73 43.55
C GLN A 987 -42.77 -53.52 42.16
N GLN A 988 -44.08 -53.26 42.11
CA GLN A 988 -44.81 -52.95 40.88
C GLN A 988 -44.34 -51.62 40.26
N ALA A 989 -44.14 -50.59 41.09
CA ALA A 989 -43.63 -49.28 40.66
C ALA A 989 -42.19 -49.36 40.14
N GLN A 990 -41.35 -50.19 40.77
CA GLN A 990 -40.00 -50.49 40.28
C GLN A 990 -40.02 -51.19 38.92
N LEU A 991 -40.91 -52.17 38.71
CA LEU A 991 -41.06 -52.87 37.42
C LEU A 991 -41.50 -51.93 36.30
N LYS A 992 -42.39 -50.97 36.60
CA LYS A 992 -42.79 -49.93 35.64
C LYS A 992 -41.62 -49.03 35.24
N GLU A 993 -40.82 -48.57 36.21
CA GLU A 993 -39.68 -47.69 35.92
C GLU A 993 -38.60 -48.42 35.12
N MET A 994 -38.30 -49.68 35.48
CA MET A 994 -37.40 -50.56 34.71
C MET A 994 -37.89 -50.76 33.27
N LEU A 995 -39.20 -50.96 33.07
CA LEU A 995 -39.78 -51.09 31.73
C LEU A 995 -39.68 -49.77 30.94
N LYS A 996 -39.90 -48.63 31.58
CA LYS A 996 -39.83 -47.30 30.96
C LYS A 996 -38.40 -46.95 30.54
N GLU A 997 -37.43 -47.32 31.35
CA GLU A 997 -36.00 -47.17 31.08
C GLU A 997 -35.55 -48.10 29.93
N LEU A 998 -35.99 -49.36 29.95
CA LEU A 998 -35.72 -50.34 28.87
C LEU A 998 -36.33 -49.90 27.53
N LEU A 999 -37.46 -49.18 27.55
CA LEU A 999 -38.13 -48.66 26.36
C LEU A 999 -37.63 -47.27 25.91
N GLY A 1000 -36.76 -46.61 26.69
CA GLY A 1000 -36.17 -45.32 26.36
C GLY A 1000 -37.16 -44.14 26.33
N GLU A 1001 -38.27 -44.21 27.08
CA GLU A 1001 -39.26 -43.13 27.14
C GLU A 1001 -38.86 -42.03 28.14
N GLN A 1002 -37.84 -41.24 27.80
CA GLN A 1002 -37.68 -39.89 28.33
C GLN A 1002 -38.22 -38.91 27.28
N ASP A 1003 -39.27 -38.17 27.64
CA ASP A 1003 -39.91 -37.10 26.86
C ASP A 1003 -40.71 -37.49 25.60
N GLY A 1004 -41.87 -38.12 25.80
CA GLY A 1004 -43.17 -37.83 25.13
C GLY A 1004 -43.31 -37.66 23.60
N LYS A 1005 -42.25 -37.79 22.78
CA LYS A 1005 -42.26 -37.45 21.35
C LYS A 1005 -41.80 -38.57 20.41
N ASN A 1006 -41.33 -39.71 20.92
CA ASN A 1006 -40.92 -40.85 20.09
C ASN A 1006 -41.46 -42.19 20.64
N ALA A 1007 -42.77 -42.29 20.89
CA ALA A 1007 -43.38 -43.58 21.18
C ALA A 1007 -43.46 -44.42 19.89
N LYS A 1008 -42.64 -45.46 19.78
CA LYS A 1008 -42.85 -46.54 18.79
C LYS A 1008 -44.24 -47.13 19.05
N ALA A 1009 -45.06 -47.28 18.01
CA ALA A 1009 -46.43 -47.77 18.13
C ALA A 1009 -46.47 -49.16 18.80
N GLY A 1010 -46.77 -49.19 20.11
CA GLY A 1010 -46.82 -50.41 20.94
C GLY A 1010 -46.22 -50.26 22.34
N SER A 1011 -45.17 -49.45 22.54
CA SER A 1011 -44.40 -49.36 23.81
C SER A 1011 -45.19 -48.71 24.95
N GLY A 1012 -45.91 -47.63 24.66
CA GLY A 1012 -46.64 -46.87 25.68
C GLY A 1012 -47.89 -47.54 26.25
N LYS A 1013 -48.32 -48.71 25.73
CA LYS A 1013 -49.53 -49.39 26.22
C LYS A 1013 -49.27 -50.19 27.50
N ALA A 1014 -48.14 -50.89 27.58
CA ALA A 1014 -47.76 -51.69 28.76
C ALA A 1014 -47.43 -50.79 29.97
N VAL A 1015 -46.68 -49.70 29.75
CA VAL A 1015 -46.35 -48.71 30.80
C VAL A 1015 -47.61 -48.05 31.37
N LYS A 1016 -48.56 -47.64 30.51
CA LYS A 1016 -49.85 -47.06 30.95
C LYS A 1016 -50.71 -48.04 31.75
N GLN A 1017 -50.74 -49.32 31.37
CA GLN A 1017 -51.47 -50.33 32.12
C GLN A 1017 -50.84 -50.57 33.50
N MET A 1018 -49.51 -50.52 33.62
CA MET A 1018 -48.84 -50.57 34.92
C MET A 1018 -49.16 -49.35 35.79
N GLU A 1019 -49.27 -48.14 35.22
CA GLU A 1019 -49.73 -46.95 35.96
C GLU A 1019 -51.18 -47.07 36.44
N GLU A 1020 -52.07 -47.62 35.63
CA GLU A 1020 -53.46 -47.87 36.02
C GLU A 1020 -53.57 -48.95 37.10
N LEU A 1021 -52.70 -49.96 37.06
CA LEU A 1021 -52.62 -51.00 38.08
C LEU A 1021 -52.18 -50.44 39.43
N GLU A 1022 -51.18 -49.56 39.46
CA GLU A 1022 -50.74 -48.88 40.69
C GLU A 1022 -51.88 -48.11 41.37
N LYS A 1023 -52.66 -47.35 40.59
CA LYS A 1023 -53.83 -46.63 41.12
C LYS A 1023 -54.89 -47.58 41.68
N GLU A 1024 -55.16 -48.67 40.97
CA GLU A 1024 -56.19 -49.63 41.40
C GLU A 1024 -55.75 -50.49 42.58
N MET A 1025 -54.44 -50.75 42.73
CA MET A 1025 -53.86 -51.36 43.92
C MET A 1025 -54.05 -50.48 45.16
N LEU A 1026 -53.88 -49.16 45.02
CA LEU A 1026 -54.08 -48.20 46.11
C LEU A 1026 -55.57 -48.04 46.48
N GLU A 1027 -56.47 -48.08 45.50
CA GLU A 1027 -57.91 -47.89 45.71
C GLU A 1027 -58.62 -49.15 46.22
N LYS A 1028 -58.23 -50.35 45.74
CA LYS A 1028 -59.00 -51.59 45.94
C LYS A 1028 -58.21 -52.71 46.63
N GLY A 1029 -56.91 -52.55 46.85
CA GLY A 1029 -56.05 -53.53 47.51
C GLY A 1029 -56.08 -54.93 46.89
N PHE A 1030 -56.09 -55.98 47.72
CA PHE A 1030 -56.19 -57.38 47.29
C PHE A 1030 -57.58 -57.72 46.70
N SER A 1031 -57.80 -57.35 45.44
CA SER A 1031 -59.04 -57.59 44.71
C SER A 1031 -58.83 -58.44 43.45
N LYS A 1032 -59.88 -59.15 43.04
CA LYS A 1032 -59.89 -59.96 41.81
C LYS A 1032 -59.63 -59.10 40.56
N GLU A 1033 -60.11 -57.86 40.57
CA GLU A 1033 -59.94 -56.88 39.48
C GLU A 1033 -58.48 -56.47 39.31
N VAL A 1034 -57.76 -56.25 40.42
CA VAL A 1034 -56.32 -55.97 40.41
C VAL A 1034 -55.53 -57.16 39.86
N ILE A 1035 -55.88 -58.40 40.25
CA ILE A 1035 -55.23 -59.62 39.74
C ILE A 1035 -55.49 -59.79 38.23
N GLU A 1036 -56.70 -59.54 37.75
CA GLU A 1036 -57.03 -59.61 36.32
C GLU A 1036 -56.24 -58.56 35.50
N LYS A 1037 -56.05 -57.34 36.04
CA LYS A 1037 -55.17 -56.35 35.41
C LYS A 1037 -53.71 -56.76 35.39
N MET A 1038 -53.20 -57.36 36.47
CA MET A 1038 -51.83 -57.89 36.48
C MET A 1038 -51.64 -58.96 35.40
N GLN A 1039 -52.63 -59.82 35.19
CA GLN A 1039 -52.59 -60.83 34.12
C GLN A 1039 -52.62 -60.22 32.72
N ASN A 1040 -53.42 -59.17 32.52
CA ASN A 1040 -53.45 -58.44 31.25
C ASN A 1040 -52.11 -57.74 30.94
N ILE A 1041 -51.46 -57.17 31.96
CA ILE A 1041 -50.12 -56.58 31.82
C ILE A 1041 -49.09 -57.64 31.43
N SER A 1042 -49.12 -58.83 32.06
CA SER A 1042 -48.25 -59.95 31.65
C SER A 1042 -48.44 -60.33 30.19
N TYR A 1043 -49.68 -60.31 29.69
CA TYR A 1043 -49.98 -60.59 28.28
C TYR A 1043 -49.44 -59.52 27.32
N GLU A 1044 -49.55 -58.23 27.66
CA GLU A 1044 -48.98 -57.15 26.84
C GLU A 1044 -47.45 -57.15 26.87
N LEU A 1045 -46.83 -57.50 28.00
CA LEU A 1045 -45.38 -57.66 28.08
C LEU A 1045 -44.88 -58.83 27.22
N LEU A 1046 -45.56 -59.99 27.23
CA LEU A 1046 -45.25 -61.14 26.36
C LEU A 1046 -45.34 -60.78 24.88
N LYS A 1047 -46.31 -59.94 24.50
CA LYS A 1047 -46.45 -59.44 23.13
C LYS A 1047 -45.30 -58.50 22.72
N LEU A 1048 -44.76 -57.76 23.70
CA LEU A 1048 -43.65 -56.83 23.53
C LEU A 1048 -42.32 -57.61 23.36
N GLU A 1049 -42.14 -58.72 24.09
CA GLU A 1049 -41.03 -59.67 23.92
C GLU A 1049 -40.99 -60.31 22.53
N GLU A 1050 -42.15 -60.72 22.01
CA GLU A 1050 -42.25 -61.30 20.67
C GLU A 1050 -41.90 -60.29 19.56
N ALA A 1051 -42.13 -58.99 19.81
CA ALA A 1051 -41.78 -57.90 18.89
C ALA A 1051 -40.28 -57.59 18.91
N GLU A 1052 -39.63 -57.61 20.08
CA GLU A 1052 -38.19 -57.41 20.26
C GLU A 1052 -37.39 -58.53 19.57
N LEU A 1053 -37.81 -59.79 19.74
CA LEU A 1053 -37.19 -60.97 19.11
C LEU A 1053 -37.21 -60.95 17.58
N LYS A 1054 -38.20 -60.29 16.97
CA LYS A 1054 -38.27 -60.11 15.50
C LYS A 1054 -37.35 -58.98 15.00
N GLN A 1055 -36.97 -58.04 15.87
CA GLN A 1055 -36.09 -56.91 15.54
C GLN A 1055 -34.59 -57.25 15.65
N GLY A 1056 -34.21 -58.21 16.50
CA GLY A 1056 -32.82 -58.67 16.70
C GLY A 1056 -32.18 -59.45 15.55
N LYS A 1057 -32.89 -59.70 14.43
CA LYS A 1057 -32.39 -60.50 13.29
C LYS A 1057 -31.79 -59.68 12.13
N ASP A 1058 -31.76 -58.36 12.19
CA ASP A 1058 -31.24 -57.52 11.10
C ASP A 1058 -30.05 -56.64 11.56
N SER A 1059 -28.87 -57.26 11.71
CA SER A 1059 -27.62 -56.59 12.05
C SER A 1059 -26.93 -56.01 10.81
N LYS A 1060 -27.53 -54.98 10.20
CA LYS A 1060 -26.78 -54.12 9.27
C LYS A 1060 -25.90 -53.17 10.07
N ARG A 1061 -24.61 -53.52 10.16
CA ARG A 1061 -23.51 -52.63 10.53
C ARG A 1061 -23.60 -51.37 9.65
N LYS A 1062 -24.13 -50.28 10.19
CA LYS A 1062 -23.86 -48.96 9.63
C LYS A 1062 -22.46 -48.59 10.12
N ALA A 1063 -21.49 -48.65 9.20
CA ALA A 1063 -20.27 -47.91 9.38
C ALA A 1063 -20.69 -46.43 9.46
N ASN A 1064 -20.74 -45.88 10.67
CA ASN A 1064 -20.71 -44.44 10.82
C ASN A 1064 -19.31 -44.05 10.38
N GLN A 1065 -19.21 -43.57 9.15
CA GLN A 1065 -18.02 -42.90 8.66
C GLN A 1065 -17.68 -41.79 9.67
N ASN A 1066 -16.43 -41.77 10.10
CA ASN A 1066 -15.85 -40.90 11.11
C ASN A 1066 -16.20 -39.42 10.83
N ASN A 1067 -17.31 -38.94 11.38
CA ASN A 1067 -17.74 -37.54 11.38
C ASN A 1067 -17.66 -36.96 12.80
N SER A 1068 -16.74 -37.50 13.61
CA SER A 1068 -16.31 -36.87 14.85
C SER A 1068 -15.39 -35.70 14.48
N ASP A 1069 -15.97 -34.64 13.91
CA ASP A 1069 -15.26 -33.39 13.73
C ASP A 1069 -14.77 -32.95 15.12
N PHE A 1070 -13.45 -32.84 15.30
CA PHE A 1070 -12.89 -32.07 16.42
C PHE A 1070 -13.67 -30.76 16.47
N GLU A 1071 -14.23 -30.39 17.62
CA GLU A 1071 -14.86 -29.08 17.75
C GLU A 1071 -13.82 -28.05 17.31
N LYS A 1072 -14.03 -27.48 16.12
CA LYS A 1072 -13.11 -26.50 15.55
C LYS A 1072 -13.00 -25.42 16.59
N ARG A 1073 -11.80 -25.26 17.16
CA ARG A 1073 -11.45 -24.20 18.09
C ARG A 1073 -12.22 -22.97 17.65
N ASN A 1074 -13.14 -22.50 18.50
CA ASN A 1074 -13.93 -21.33 18.22
C ASN A 1074 -12.98 -20.14 18.36
N ILE A 1075 -12.09 -19.98 17.37
CA ILE A 1075 -11.21 -18.83 17.26
C ILE A 1075 -12.19 -17.69 17.09
N GLU A 1076 -12.39 -16.92 18.17
CA GLU A 1076 -13.24 -15.75 18.21
C GLU A 1076 -12.88 -14.87 17.00
N LYS A 1077 -13.56 -15.08 15.86
CA LYS A 1077 -13.24 -14.48 14.55
C LYS A 1077 -13.18 -12.96 14.63
N LEU A 1078 -13.87 -12.41 15.62
CA LEU A 1078 -13.95 -11.00 15.94
C LEU A 1078 -12.80 -10.46 16.80
N LYS A 1079 -12.01 -11.25 17.54
CA LYS A 1079 -11.05 -10.69 18.52
C LYS A 1079 -9.82 -10.08 17.85
N LEU A 1080 -9.19 -10.80 16.92
CA LEU A 1080 -8.03 -10.30 16.17
C LEU A 1080 -8.43 -9.12 15.26
N GLN A 1081 -9.58 -9.24 14.59
CA GLN A 1081 -10.16 -8.20 13.76
C GLN A 1081 -10.46 -6.93 14.57
N LYS A 1082 -11.14 -7.05 15.73
CA LYS A 1082 -11.44 -5.91 16.62
C LYS A 1082 -10.18 -5.28 17.21
N GLN A 1083 -9.20 -6.05 17.67
CA GLN A 1083 -7.98 -5.50 18.26
C GLN A 1083 -7.19 -4.65 17.26
N TYR A 1084 -7.09 -5.10 16.01
CA TYR A 1084 -6.30 -4.41 15.00
C TYR A 1084 -7.05 -3.24 14.36
N PHE A 1085 -8.31 -3.45 13.95
CA PHE A 1085 -9.06 -2.40 13.23
C PHE A 1085 -9.69 -1.34 14.15
N ASN A 1086 -10.06 -1.63 15.41
CA ASN A 1086 -10.59 -0.59 16.29
C ASN A 1086 -9.56 0.53 16.59
N SER A 1087 -8.26 0.22 16.52
CA SER A 1087 -7.20 1.23 16.71
C SER A 1087 -7.05 2.19 15.52
N THR A 1088 -7.45 1.76 14.32
CA THR A 1088 -7.26 2.49 13.05
C THR A 1088 -8.57 3.10 12.50
N GLU A 1089 -9.74 2.50 12.82
CA GLU A 1089 -11.05 2.95 12.34
C GLU A 1089 -11.49 4.32 12.92
N ILE A 1090 -11.08 4.63 14.17
CA ILE A 1090 -11.51 5.83 14.89
C ILE A 1090 -11.07 7.14 14.19
N LEU A 1091 -9.96 7.13 13.45
CA LEU A 1091 -9.43 8.33 12.77
C LEU A 1091 -9.82 8.44 11.29
N ASN A 1092 -10.27 7.34 10.66
CA ASN A 1092 -10.70 7.35 9.26
C ASN A 1092 -12.18 7.75 9.07
N ARG A 1093 -12.98 7.83 10.14
CA ARG A 1093 -14.41 8.22 10.10
C ARG A 1093 -14.67 9.73 9.90
N GLN A 1094 -13.66 10.58 9.77
CA GLN A 1094 -13.85 11.98 9.37
C GLN A 1094 -13.25 12.25 7.99
N SER A 1095 -14.04 11.93 6.96
CA SER A 1095 -13.75 12.19 5.55
C SER A 1095 -13.90 13.69 5.20
N LEU A 1096 -12.93 14.51 5.57
CA LEU A 1096 -12.71 15.76 4.85
C LEU A 1096 -11.95 15.44 3.54
N PRO A 1097 -12.33 16.03 2.39
CA PRO A 1097 -11.62 15.84 1.12
C PRO A 1097 -10.26 16.53 1.18
N LEU A 1098 -9.29 15.89 1.83
CA LEU A 1098 -7.94 16.40 1.99
C LEU A 1098 -7.20 16.36 0.65
N ARG A 1099 -6.50 17.46 0.32
CA ARG A 1099 -5.57 17.52 -0.82
C ARG A 1099 -4.54 16.39 -0.69
N SER A 1100 -4.09 15.81 -1.82
CA SER A 1100 -3.18 14.64 -1.88
C SER A 1100 -1.96 14.74 -0.95
N ILE A 1101 -1.43 15.95 -0.75
CA ILE A 1101 -0.28 16.20 0.14
C ILE A 1101 -0.55 15.88 1.62
N TYR A 1102 -1.78 16.12 2.09
CA TYR A 1102 -2.17 15.82 3.48
C TYR A 1102 -2.44 14.32 3.66
N LYS A 1103 -2.91 13.63 2.61
CA LYS A 1103 -3.01 12.16 2.62
C LYS A 1103 -1.63 11.50 2.77
N LYS A 1104 -0.62 11.97 2.02
CA LYS A 1104 0.77 11.51 2.15
C LYS A 1104 1.35 11.79 3.54
N LYS A 1105 1.14 12.98 4.11
CA LYS A 1105 1.61 13.31 5.47
C LYS A 1105 0.95 12.47 6.56
N VAL A 1106 -0.35 12.16 6.44
CA VAL A 1106 -1.04 11.27 7.38
C VAL A 1106 -0.47 9.85 7.26
N GLN A 1107 -0.22 9.35 6.05
CA GLN A 1107 0.45 8.06 5.83
C GLN A 1107 1.87 8.03 6.43
N GLU A 1108 2.67 9.10 6.28
CA GLU A 1108 4.00 9.21 6.89
C GLU A 1108 3.96 9.26 8.42
N TYR A 1109 2.98 9.96 9.00
CA TYR A 1109 2.80 10.03 10.47
C TYR A 1109 2.59 8.65 11.09
N PHE A 1110 1.79 7.78 10.44
CA PHE A 1110 1.56 6.41 10.93
C PHE A 1110 2.75 5.47 10.68
N LYS A 1111 3.60 5.73 9.67
CA LYS A 1111 4.86 4.99 9.50
C LYS A 1111 5.87 5.23 10.63
N ALA A 1112 5.84 6.39 11.27
CA ALA A 1112 6.80 6.75 12.32
C ALA A 1112 6.41 6.22 13.72
N LYS A 1113 5.23 5.60 13.87
CA LYS A 1113 4.67 5.16 15.16
C LYS A 1113 4.40 3.66 15.27
N GLN A 1114 4.63 2.89 14.20
CA GLN A 1114 4.73 1.42 14.21
C GLN A 1114 6.19 1.03 14.30
#